data_AF-A0A409Y6P6-F1
#
_entry.id   AF-A0A409Y6P6-F1
#
_cell.length_a   1.000
_cell.length_b   1.000
_cell.length_c   1.000
_cell.angle_alpha   90.00
_cell.angle_beta   90.00
_cell.angle_gamma   90.00
#
_symmetry.space_group_name_H-M   'P 1'
#
loop_
_entity.id
_entity.type
_entity.pdbx_description
1 polymer ?
#
loop_
_entity_poly.entity_id
_entity_poly.type
_entity_poly.pdbx_seq_one_letter_code
_entity_poly.pdbx_strand_id
1 'polypeptide(L)'
;MYFSLSLLSFITAAVLWNTALSSPQVPPEVIASQYGLTTSTSMPFPSQTASPTDTQALLVSEWSLGKGRVQDNPQNLAFVDDPYPNKPVPGSSSVPGPVLQVTYAEGSFSHETGGAQFYTLWNRTDGGNFNTMMVTYELAFDQNFDWVKGGKLPGLRGGLNSSGCSGGNKADGLDCFSSRLMWRKNGAGEVYAYIPTPNNFCSEKDITCNSDFGISIDRGAFGFTNGQWVRVTLLVRLNDPPNVANGYIGLYYNDIQAISQGNLQIRASDTVAANGLYFSTFFGGKFFLADKDLNDFIAPSQACIKPVEQTNAPKQREKQPGDASTEIMIDSSGTYYEVSPSSQASTSASRPNEPRQLAQAQISLNDCLACSGCITSAESVLITLQSHTEVLNFLKENGSLPDSGTDHGPTASSSSSSSSTASSSSSTYKIPVVSISPQSLASLATAISASRSKDVSCSPLEVFRGLRIFFTETLGFSQVYDTTFARHIALKEHIKEFEERRNRSRGGTESEEEAGLPMLASACPGWICYAEKAHKEMLPYISWTKSPQQVMGTIVKEYLGRKWGKRQVFVFLECLHPGLWLTLIDLNDNRPDEIYHVTVMPCYDKKLEASRQDFYNEIYATRDVDCVITTGELEVLLRECGWELSRVAEEGGPERQARDAGSEKLKDGSTIPEMMQHGGTSSGSYLHSIISHIRAESQVPLVLEIKAIRNADYEEFTVYEENGSGDETGKGKVVFKGAKCYGFRNLQNIVRKIGKEKGVRTGAGAAGRLGGRVGAGRRLKKGNTETEDKGYDYVEVMACPGGCVNGGGQMKPIINEEKEKDEMDTQMQGWKWGDRDWVRKVEETYWSIGKGNDDDDEELSKKVMEAGLSFRTSYRAVESEVIGLAVKW
;
A
#
# COMPACT_ATOMS: atom_id res chain seq x y z
N MET A 1 -28.49 32.94 62.34
CA MET A 1 -27.52 33.99 61.94
C MET A 1 -26.12 33.37 61.81
N TYR A 2 -25.96 32.37 60.95
CA TYR A 2 -24.71 31.66 60.61
C TYR A 2 -24.96 30.87 59.32
N PHE A 3 -25.03 31.53 58.16
CA PHE A 3 -25.05 30.86 56.83
C PHE A 3 -24.77 31.90 55.71
N SER A 4 -23.71 32.71 55.87
CA SER A 4 -23.37 33.78 54.92
C SER A 4 -21.86 34.00 54.79
N LEU A 5 -21.06 32.93 54.71
CA LEU A 5 -19.61 33.04 54.46
C LEU A 5 -19.02 31.92 53.60
N SER A 6 -19.85 31.09 52.94
CA SER A 6 -19.36 29.97 52.10
C SER A 6 -19.54 30.18 50.59
N LEU A 7 -20.12 31.30 50.14
CA LEU A 7 -20.42 31.50 48.71
C LEU A 7 -19.42 32.42 47.98
N LEU A 8 -18.47 33.04 48.69
CA LEU A 8 -17.48 33.96 48.08
C LEU A 8 -16.12 33.32 47.78
N SER A 9 -15.88 32.07 48.22
CA SER A 9 -14.59 31.37 47.98
C SER A 9 -14.61 30.40 46.79
N PHE A 10 -15.77 30.17 46.16
CA PHE A 10 -15.90 29.26 45.01
C PHE A 10 -15.99 29.98 43.65
N ILE A 11 -16.19 31.29 43.63
CA ILE A 11 -16.30 32.07 42.37
C ILE A 11 -14.96 32.68 41.93
N THR A 12 -13.94 32.73 42.81
CA THR A 12 -12.58 33.19 42.43
C THR A 12 -11.65 32.06 41.97
N ALA A 13 -12.00 30.79 42.17
CA ALA A 13 -11.21 29.65 41.68
C ALA A 13 -11.63 29.17 40.27
N ALA A 14 -12.85 29.50 39.82
CA ALA A 14 -13.39 29.07 38.53
C ALA A 14 -13.12 30.03 37.36
N VAL A 15 -12.46 31.18 37.61
CA VAL A 15 -12.06 32.15 36.57
C VAL A 15 -10.56 32.07 36.25
N LEU A 16 -9.79 31.21 36.93
CA LEU A 16 -8.34 31.07 36.71
C LEU A 16 -7.88 29.73 36.12
N TRP A 17 -8.77 28.80 35.81
CA TRP A 17 -8.44 27.54 35.13
C TRP A 17 -9.30 27.34 33.88
N ASN A 18 -9.12 28.22 32.90
CA ASN A 18 -9.39 27.90 31.49
C ASN A 18 -8.62 28.84 30.54
N THR A 19 -7.37 29.16 30.90
CA THR A 19 -6.36 29.48 29.89
C THR A 19 -5.58 28.20 29.66
N ALA A 20 -5.92 27.47 28.60
CA ALA A 20 -4.91 26.65 27.96
C ALA A 20 -3.79 27.62 27.58
N LEU A 21 -2.69 27.59 28.33
CA LEU A 21 -1.46 28.27 27.96
C LEU A 21 -1.05 27.64 26.63
N SER A 22 -1.42 28.27 25.52
CA SER A 22 -0.68 28.10 24.28
C SER A 22 0.76 28.42 24.63
N SER A 23 1.66 27.43 24.56
CA SER A 23 3.09 27.68 24.69
C SER A 23 3.44 28.83 23.75
N PRO A 24 4.06 29.91 24.25
CA PRO A 24 4.30 31.10 23.44
C PRO A 24 5.18 30.73 22.26
N GLN A 25 4.80 31.17 21.05
CA GLN A 25 5.70 31.14 19.90
C GLN A 25 6.88 32.07 20.19
N VAL A 26 8.10 31.55 20.08
CA VAL A 26 9.35 32.27 20.31
C VAL A 26 10.15 32.27 19.00
N PRO A 27 10.12 33.37 18.24
CA PRO A 27 10.87 33.47 17.00
C PRO A 27 12.39 33.32 17.21
N PRO A 28 13.16 32.84 16.21
CA PRO A 28 14.60 32.62 16.33
C PRO A 28 15.38 33.85 16.79
N GLU A 29 14.96 35.07 16.42
CA GLU A 29 15.63 36.32 16.79
C GLU A 29 15.50 36.60 18.30
N VAL A 30 14.37 36.23 18.90
CA VAL A 30 14.14 36.36 20.34
C VAL A 30 15.04 35.40 21.10
N ILE A 31 15.17 34.16 20.61
CA ILE A 31 16.09 33.16 21.18
C ILE A 31 17.53 33.64 21.07
N ALA A 32 17.95 34.14 19.91
CA ALA A 32 19.30 34.68 19.70
C ALA A 32 19.62 35.80 20.70
N SER A 33 18.69 36.74 20.88
CA SER A 33 18.81 37.84 21.85
C SER A 33 18.90 37.34 23.30
N GLN A 34 18.04 36.39 23.69
CA GLN A 34 18.02 35.79 25.03
C GLN A 34 19.37 35.14 25.40
N TYR A 35 20.07 34.57 24.43
CA TYR A 35 21.37 33.90 24.63
C TYR A 35 22.56 34.77 24.23
N GLY A 36 22.35 36.06 23.94
CA GLY A 36 23.42 37.01 23.63
C GLY A 36 24.18 36.68 22.34
N LEU A 37 23.52 36.05 21.35
CA LEU A 37 24.12 35.71 20.07
C LEU A 37 24.17 36.93 19.16
N THR A 38 25.35 37.51 18.99
CA THR A 38 25.56 38.77 18.24
C THR A 38 26.11 38.58 16.82
N THR A 39 26.39 37.35 16.41
CA THR A 39 26.99 37.02 15.11
C THR A 39 26.15 35.96 14.42
N SER A 40 25.76 36.20 13.18
CA SER A 40 25.02 35.27 12.34
C SER A 40 25.66 35.14 10.95
N THR A 41 25.39 34.04 10.29
CA THR A 41 25.77 33.77 8.90
C THR A 41 24.69 32.87 8.29
N SER A 42 24.50 32.94 6.97
CA SER A 42 23.59 32.08 6.23
C SER A 42 24.34 31.38 5.10
N MET A 43 23.88 30.18 4.74
CA MET A 43 24.44 29.44 3.62
C MET A 43 23.82 29.98 2.32
N PRO A 44 24.63 30.45 1.35
CA PRO A 44 24.10 31.09 0.15
C PRO A 44 23.40 30.08 -0.75
N PHE A 45 22.20 30.44 -1.23
CA PHE A 45 21.42 29.66 -2.19
C PHE A 45 21.52 30.30 -3.58
N PRO A 46 21.56 29.49 -4.67
CA PRO A 46 21.59 30.02 -6.02
C PRO A 46 20.26 30.68 -6.40
N SER A 47 20.27 31.54 -7.41
CA SER A 47 19.05 32.18 -7.95
C SER A 47 18.25 31.29 -8.89
N GLN A 48 18.82 30.16 -9.33
CA GLN A 48 18.21 29.18 -10.22
C GLN A 48 18.49 27.76 -9.72
N THR A 49 17.69 26.80 -10.19
CA THR A 49 17.91 25.38 -9.92
C THR A 49 19.27 24.93 -10.47
N ALA A 50 19.85 23.88 -9.87
CA ALA A 50 21.16 23.38 -10.22
C ALA A 50 21.17 21.85 -10.21
N SER A 51 21.80 21.25 -11.23
CA SER A 51 21.98 19.80 -11.32
C SER A 51 22.79 19.27 -10.11
N PRO A 52 22.82 17.95 -9.84
CA PRO A 52 23.62 17.44 -8.73
C PRO A 52 25.12 17.77 -8.83
N THR A 53 25.67 17.77 -10.05
CA THR A 53 27.07 18.13 -10.29
C THR A 53 27.33 19.61 -9.98
N ASP A 54 26.45 20.51 -10.44
CA ASP A 54 26.60 21.95 -10.22
C ASP A 54 26.35 22.31 -8.75
N THR A 55 25.37 21.64 -8.13
CA THR A 55 25.10 21.75 -6.69
C THR A 55 26.33 21.39 -5.89
N GLN A 56 27.01 20.29 -6.20
CA GLN A 56 28.25 19.93 -5.53
C GLN A 56 29.33 21.01 -5.68
N ALA A 57 29.50 21.58 -6.88
CA ALA A 57 30.47 22.63 -7.12
C ALA A 57 30.18 23.89 -6.27
N LEU A 58 28.91 24.31 -6.22
CA LEU A 58 28.45 25.44 -5.41
C LEU A 58 28.66 25.22 -3.92
N LEU A 59 28.31 24.02 -3.40
CA LEU A 59 28.51 23.69 -1.99
C LEU A 59 30.00 23.75 -1.62
N VAL A 60 30.88 23.26 -2.50
CA VAL A 60 32.33 23.28 -2.26
C VAL A 60 32.89 24.70 -2.29
N SER A 61 32.44 25.56 -3.22
CA SER A 61 32.98 26.93 -3.34
C SER A 61 32.41 27.88 -2.28
N GLU A 62 31.12 27.78 -1.96
CA GLU A 62 30.43 28.81 -1.19
C GLU A 62 30.18 28.40 0.28
N TRP A 63 30.07 27.11 0.61
CA TRP A 63 29.62 26.68 1.95
C TRP A 63 30.78 26.33 2.90
N SER A 64 32.03 26.54 2.50
CA SER A 64 33.21 26.31 3.35
C SER A 64 33.24 24.90 3.98
N LEU A 65 33.07 23.87 3.14
CA LEU A 65 33.02 22.48 3.60
C LEU A 65 34.32 22.06 4.27
N GLY A 66 34.26 21.48 5.47
CA GLY A 66 35.44 21.19 6.29
C GLY A 66 36.41 20.15 5.70
N LYS A 67 36.00 19.35 4.70
CA LYS A 67 36.89 18.46 3.91
C LYS A 67 37.09 18.93 2.47
N GLY A 68 36.62 20.13 2.10
CA GLY A 68 36.64 20.62 0.71
C GLY A 68 35.81 19.78 -0.26
N ARG A 69 34.91 18.92 0.23
CA ARG A 69 33.99 18.07 -0.55
C ARG A 69 32.80 17.62 0.28
N VAL A 70 31.73 17.20 -0.39
CA VAL A 70 30.66 16.38 0.19
C VAL A 70 31.20 14.97 0.43
N GLN A 71 30.94 14.42 1.62
CA GLN A 71 31.59 13.22 2.13
C GLN A 71 30.93 11.97 1.57
N ASP A 72 29.59 11.94 1.60
CA ASP A 72 28.76 10.81 1.19
C ASP A 72 27.65 11.28 0.24
N ASN A 73 27.48 10.52 -0.85
CA ASN A 73 26.40 10.63 -1.82
C ASN A 73 26.12 12.04 -2.38
N PRO A 74 27.13 12.74 -2.94
CA PRO A 74 26.94 14.07 -3.55
C PRO A 74 25.88 14.09 -4.64
N GLN A 75 25.71 12.99 -5.38
CA GLN A 75 24.74 12.87 -6.46
C GLN A 75 23.28 12.95 -6.02
N ASN A 76 23.01 12.81 -4.70
CA ASN A 76 21.65 12.89 -4.16
C ASN A 76 21.24 14.32 -3.81
N LEU A 77 22.15 15.30 -3.91
CA LEU A 77 21.90 16.71 -3.63
C LEU A 77 21.62 17.46 -4.92
N ALA A 78 20.56 18.28 -4.96
CA ALA A 78 20.29 19.20 -6.06
C ALA A 78 19.60 20.47 -5.54
N PHE A 79 19.83 21.61 -6.20
CA PHE A 79 18.94 22.77 -6.01
C PHE A 79 17.76 22.65 -6.96
N VAL A 80 16.54 22.59 -6.43
CA VAL A 80 15.29 22.40 -7.19
C VAL A 80 14.31 23.51 -6.88
N ASP A 81 13.22 23.61 -7.64
CA ASP A 81 12.14 24.55 -7.33
C ASP A 81 11.49 24.20 -5.99
N ASP A 82 10.97 25.20 -5.28
CA ASP A 82 10.24 24.97 -4.03
C ASP A 82 9.04 24.02 -4.29
N PRO A 83 9.01 22.83 -3.67
CA PRO A 83 7.92 21.88 -3.86
C PRO A 83 6.60 22.31 -3.20
N TYR A 84 6.65 23.23 -2.23
CA TYR A 84 5.49 23.64 -1.43
C TYR A 84 5.36 25.17 -1.28
N PRO A 85 5.31 25.93 -2.40
CA PRO A 85 5.31 27.40 -2.34
C PRO A 85 4.05 27.98 -1.68
N ASN A 86 2.96 27.19 -1.63
CA ASN A 86 1.67 27.58 -1.05
C ASN A 86 1.44 27.02 0.37
N LYS A 87 2.42 26.31 0.94
CA LYS A 87 2.36 25.76 2.31
C LYS A 87 3.62 26.16 3.10
N PRO A 88 3.86 27.47 3.32
CA PRO A 88 5.01 27.93 4.09
C PRO A 88 4.88 27.52 5.56
N VAL A 89 5.97 27.70 6.31
CA VAL A 89 5.96 27.52 7.77
C VAL A 89 4.81 28.33 8.40
N PRO A 90 4.06 27.76 9.37
CA PRO A 90 3.00 28.48 10.06
C PRO A 90 3.45 29.86 10.57
N GLY A 91 2.75 30.93 10.18
CA GLY A 91 3.09 32.30 10.56
C GLY A 91 4.15 32.99 9.69
N SER A 92 4.63 32.34 8.62
CA SER A 92 5.62 32.88 7.67
C SER A 92 5.03 33.08 6.27
N SER A 93 5.60 34.01 5.50
CA SER A 93 5.34 34.17 4.06
C SER A 93 6.31 33.32 3.23
N SER A 94 5.87 32.80 2.08
CA SER A 94 6.77 32.07 1.18
C SER A 94 7.84 33.00 0.59
N VAL A 95 9.10 32.54 0.63
CA VAL A 95 10.23 33.21 -0.02
C VAL A 95 10.47 32.50 -1.36
N PRO A 96 10.30 33.18 -2.51
CA PRO A 96 10.54 32.59 -3.82
C PRO A 96 12.02 32.27 -4.01
N GLY A 97 12.33 31.06 -4.47
CA GLY A 97 13.68 30.67 -4.84
C GLY A 97 13.90 29.16 -4.80
N PRO A 98 15.02 28.67 -5.36
CA PRO A 98 15.40 27.27 -5.29
C PRO A 98 15.63 26.79 -3.86
N VAL A 99 15.51 25.49 -3.64
CA VAL A 99 15.69 24.82 -2.35
C VAL A 99 16.71 23.69 -2.48
N LEU A 100 17.44 23.36 -1.41
CA LEU A 100 18.33 22.20 -1.44
C LEU A 100 17.50 20.93 -1.22
N GLN A 101 17.37 20.08 -2.22
CA GLN A 101 16.75 18.78 -2.12
C GLN A 101 17.79 17.67 -1.89
N VAL A 102 17.47 16.76 -0.99
CA VAL A 102 18.14 15.47 -0.83
C VAL A 102 17.20 14.37 -1.27
N THR A 103 17.67 13.51 -2.15
CA THR A 103 16.89 12.42 -2.69
C THR A 103 17.23 11.09 -2.02
N TYR A 104 16.20 10.28 -1.75
CA TYR A 104 16.36 8.93 -1.19
C TYR A 104 15.90 7.90 -2.21
N ALA A 105 16.83 7.05 -2.66
CA ALA A 105 16.44 5.87 -3.42
C ALA A 105 15.66 4.90 -2.52
N GLU A 106 14.75 4.13 -3.11
CA GLU A 106 13.99 3.09 -2.42
C GLU A 106 14.94 2.12 -1.69
N GLY A 107 14.58 1.74 -0.46
CA GLY A 107 15.39 0.86 0.38
C GLY A 107 16.65 1.51 0.99
N SER A 108 16.85 2.82 0.80
CA SER A 108 17.97 3.53 1.41
C SER A 108 17.75 3.83 2.90
N PHE A 109 18.77 3.59 3.71
CA PHE A 109 18.73 3.88 5.15
C PHE A 109 20.10 4.24 5.74
N SER A 110 21.19 3.91 5.07
CA SER A 110 22.58 4.16 5.50
C SER A 110 23.34 5.01 4.49
N HIS A 111 24.49 5.53 4.91
CA HIS A 111 25.42 6.27 4.05
C HIS A 111 25.87 5.52 2.79
N GLU A 112 25.83 4.17 2.77
CA GLU A 112 26.18 3.36 1.60
C GLU A 112 25.02 3.25 0.58
N THR A 113 23.80 3.51 1.06
CA THR A 113 22.56 3.24 0.32
C THR A 113 21.80 4.51 -0.08
N GLY A 114 21.98 5.65 0.61
CA GLY A 114 21.32 6.92 0.27
C GLY A 114 21.49 8.03 1.31
N GLY A 115 20.70 9.09 1.17
CA GLY A 115 20.89 10.36 1.89
C GLY A 115 22.16 11.09 1.43
N ALA A 116 22.60 12.12 2.16
CA ALA A 116 23.86 12.82 1.91
C ALA A 116 24.53 13.26 3.23
N GLN A 117 25.83 13.57 3.19
CA GLN A 117 26.55 14.06 4.36
C GLN A 117 27.64 15.06 4.02
N PHE A 118 27.68 16.16 4.79
CA PHE A 118 28.81 17.07 4.88
C PHE A 118 28.86 17.82 6.20
N TYR A 119 29.94 18.55 6.44
CA TYR A 119 30.04 19.44 7.60
C TYR A 119 30.84 20.69 7.25
N THR A 120 30.59 21.74 8.01
CA THR A 120 31.28 23.02 7.95
C THR A 120 31.86 23.31 9.34
N LEU A 121 33.01 23.99 9.37
CA LEU A 121 33.65 24.43 10.61
C LEU A 121 33.98 25.91 10.46
N TRP A 122 33.71 26.68 11.51
CA TRP A 122 33.96 28.11 11.58
C TRP A 122 34.92 28.40 12.74
N ASN A 123 35.76 29.41 12.56
CA ASN A 123 36.64 29.92 13.59
C ASN A 123 36.33 31.39 13.83
N ARG A 124 36.53 31.88 15.06
CA ARG A 124 36.47 33.31 15.33
C ARG A 124 37.71 34.00 14.81
N THR A 125 37.54 35.21 14.29
CA THR A 125 38.64 36.07 13.84
C THR A 125 39.51 36.58 14.99
N ASP A 126 38.96 36.64 16.21
CA ASP A 126 39.66 37.05 17.43
C ASP A 126 40.38 35.89 18.17
N GLY A 127 40.33 34.67 17.63
CA GLY A 127 40.95 33.49 18.22
C GLY A 127 40.21 32.91 19.44
N GLY A 128 39.04 33.44 19.80
CA GLY A 128 38.21 32.91 20.88
C GLY A 128 37.41 31.66 20.50
N ASN A 129 36.76 31.05 21.49
CA ASN A 129 35.88 29.88 21.30
C ASN A 129 34.40 30.26 21.30
N PHE A 130 33.62 29.63 20.42
CA PHE A 130 32.16 29.68 20.48
C PHE A 130 31.66 28.76 21.60
N ASN A 131 31.02 29.32 22.62
CA ASN A 131 30.42 28.54 23.72
C ASN A 131 28.93 28.23 23.50
N THR A 132 28.23 29.05 22.72
CA THR A 132 26.83 28.88 22.37
C THR A 132 26.68 29.04 20.86
N MET A 133 25.96 28.13 20.22
CA MET A 133 25.64 28.22 18.80
C MET A 133 24.18 27.84 18.59
N MET A 134 23.54 28.53 17.65
CA MET A 134 22.17 28.27 17.22
C MET A 134 22.15 28.05 15.72
N VAL A 135 21.36 27.09 15.26
CA VAL A 135 21.04 26.89 13.85
C VAL A 135 19.54 26.90 13.68
N THR A 136 19.06 27.62 12.66
CA THR A 136 17.67 27.62 12.23
C THR A 136 17.62 27.23 10.76
N TYR A 137 16.61 26.44 10.38
CA TYR A 137 16.35 26.08 8.99
C TYR A 137 14.90 25.60 8.83
N GLU A 138 14.38 25.72 7.62
CA GLU A 138 13.11 25.15 7.22
C GLU A 138 13.34 23.85 6.46
N LEU A 139 12.46 22.87 6.68
CA LEU A 139 12.53 21.60 5.99
C LEU A 139 11.13 21.16 5.56
N ALA A 140 11.07 20.42 4.46
CA ALA A 140 9.85 19.79 3.99
C ALA A 140 10.16 18.37 3.52
N PHE A 141 9.33 17.43 3.93
CA PHE A 141 9.35 16.06 3.43
C PHE A 141 8.29 15.94 2.34
N ASP A 142 8.57 15.17 1.29
CA ASP A 142 7.60 14.94 0.24
C ASP A 142 6.27 14.39 0.79
N GLN A 143 5.16 14.65 0.08
CA GLN A 143 3.80 14.26 0.49
C GLN A 143 3.70 12.75 0.83
N ASN A 144 4.48 11.93 0.12
CA ASN A 144 4.47 10.48 0.24
C ASN A 144 5.73 9.93 0.94
N PHE A 145 6.45 10.77 1.70
CA PHE A 145 7.63 10.37 2.45
C PHE A 145 7.33 9.24 3.45
N ASP A 146 8.02 8.10 3.28
CA ASP A 146 7.84 6.91 4.13
C ASP A 146 8.73 6.97 5.38
N TRP A 147 8.09 7.05 6.54
CA TRP A 147 8.73 7.11 7.85
C TRP A 147 9.19 5.71 8.30
N VAL A 148 10.20 5.18 7.61
CA VAL A 148 10.76 3.84 7.85
C VAL A 148 11.64 3.76 9.11
N LYS A 149 12.95 3.54 9.00
CA LYS A 149 13.84 3.35 10.16
C LYS A 149 14.14 4.65 10.92
N GLY A 150 14.11 5.77 10.20
CA GLY A 150 14.56 7.07 10.68
C GLY A 150 15.80 7.57 9.94
N GLY A 151 16.12 8.85 10.10
CA GLY A 151 17.28 9.47 9.50
C GLY A 151 17.64 10.75 10.24
N LYS A 152 18.91 11.12 10.18
CA LYS A 152 19.38 12.34 10.84
C LYS A 152 18.95 13.55 10.05
N LEU A 153 18.97 14.71 10.68
CA LEU A 153 18.78 15.99 10.04
C LEU A 153 19.97 16.90 10.37
N PRO A 154 20.11 18.03 9.67
CA PRO A 154 21.18 18.95 9.97
C PRO A 154 21.17 19.38 11.44
N GLY A 155 22.36 19.63 11.99
CA GLY A 155 22.50 20.06 13.38
C GLY A 155 23.88 20.59 13.67
N LEU A 156 24.18 20.77 14.95
CA LEU A 156 25.39 21.42 15.42
C LEU A 156 26.47 20.39 15.79
N ARG A 157 27.72 20.77 15.57
CA ARG A 157 28.89 20.02 16.02
C ARG A 157 29.96 20.96 16.56
N GLY A 158 30.94 20.37 17.22
CA GLY A 158 32.08 21.10 17.71
C GLY A 158 33.33 20.26 17.85
N GLY A 159 34.46 20.95 17.97
CA GLY A 159 35.79 20.34 18.11
C GLY A 159 36.48 20.06 16.78
N LEU A 160 37.83 20.06 16.84
CA LEU A 160 38.72 19.99 15.69
C LEU A 160 38.77 18.59 15.05
N ASN A 161 38.37 17.55 15.79
CA ASN A 161 38.32 16.20 15.22
C ASN A 161 37.18 16.07 14.22
N SER A 162 37.55 16.13 12.95
CA SER A 162 36.66 16.23 11.82
C SER A 162 36.01 14.91 11.41
N SER A 163 36.37 13.80 12.07
CA SER A 163 35.86 12.43 11.79
C SER A 163 35.32 11.70 13.05
N GLY A 164 35.39 12.32 14.23
CA GLY A 164 34.86 11.78 15.50
C GLY A 164 33.40 12.13 15.78
N CYS A 165 32.88 11.68 16.93
CA CYS A 165 31.55 12.03 17.49
C CYS A 165 30.37 11.79 16.53
N SER A 166 30.49 10.71 15.76
CA SER A 166 29.53 10.24 14.77
C SER A 166 29.82 8.77 14.42
N GLY A 167 28.85 8.06 13.83
CA GLY A 167 29.08 6.73 13.26
C GLY A 167 29.47 5.64 14.27
N GLY A 168 29.04 5.79 15.53
CA GLY A 168 29.33 4.86 16.62
C GLY A 168 30.61 5.16 17.42
N ASN A 169 31.33 6.22 17.05
CA ASN A 169 32.43 6.73 17.87
C ASN A 169 31.86 7.50 19.07
N LYS A 170 32.02 6.94 20.28
CA LYS A 170 31.59 7.57 21.53
C LYS A 170 32.30 8.91 21.73
N ALA A 171 31.55 9.95 22.11
CA ALA A 171 32.12 11.23 22.51
C ALA A 171 32.57 11.16 23.98
N ASP A 172 33.86 11.34 24.22
CA ASP A 172 34.46 11.47 25.55
C ASP A 172 34.49 12.93 26.04
N GLY A 173 34.12 13.88 25.16
CA GLY A 173 34.12 15.31 25.43
C GLY A 173 35.49 15.97 25.32
N LEU A 174 36.54 15.24 24.94
CA LEU A 174 37.90 15.79 24.81
C LEU A 174 38.15 16.38 23.42
N ASP A 175 37.62 15.73 22.37
CA ASP A 175 37.98 16.06 20.99
C ASP A 175 36.84 16.69 20.15
N CYS A 176 35.59 16.30 20.43
CA CYS A 176 34.41 16.76 19.67
C CYS A 176 33.08 16.51 20.40
N PHE A 177 32.00 17.06 19.82
CA PHE A 177 30.62 16.65 20.08
C PHE A 177 29.77 16.80 18.81
N SER A 178 28.59 16.17 18.78
CA SER A 178 27.53 16.54 17.83
C SER A 178 26.14 16.47 18.45
N SER A 179 25.23 17.34 18.02
CA SER A 179 23.81 17.33 18.38
C SER A 179 23.01 17.63 17.13
N ARG A 180 22.21 16.65 16.68
CA ARG A 180 21.43 16.71 15.45
C ARG A 180 20.00 16.33 15.73
N LEU A 181 19.08 16.71 14.87
CA LEU A 181 17.75 16.12 14.91
C LEU A 181 17.79 14.74 14.27
N MET A 182 16.84 13.91 14.62
CA MET A 182 16.58 12.65 13.93
C MET A 182 15.07 12.45 13.82
N TRP A 183 14.60 12.09 12.64
CA TRP A 183 13.25 11.54 12.50
C TRP A 183 13.30 10.04 12.76
N ARG A 184 12.20 9.48 13.26
CA ARG A 184 12.00 8.06 13.50
C ARG A 184 10.76 7.59 12.73
N LYS A 185 10.33 6.37 13.02
CA LYS A 185 9.05 5.84 12.55
C LYS A 185 7.92 6.84 12.85
N ASN A 186 6.94 6.90 11.96
CA ASN A 186 5.75 7.74 12.09
C ASN A 186 6.07 9.25 12.21
N GLY A 187 7.21 9.71 11.68
CA GLY A 187 7.61 11.11 11.76
C GLY A 187 8.06 11.57 13.15
N ALA A 188 8.11 10.70 14.16
CA ALA A 188 8.50 11.09 15.51
C ALA A 188 9.91 11.71 15.52
N GLY A 189 10.02 12.93 16.04
CA GLY A 189 11.26 13.68 16.15
C GLY A 189 11.99 13.40 17.46
N GLU A 190 13.31 13.55 17.45
CA GLU A 190 14.16 13.55 18.64
C GLU A 190 15.38 14.44 18.41
N VAL A 191 16.04 14.85 19.50
CA VAL A 191 17.44 15.28 19.43
C VAL A 191 18.33 14.06 19.63
N TYR A 192 19.26 13.85 18.70
CA TYR A 192 20.24 12.79 18.70
C TYR A 192 21.65 13.35 18.88
N ALA A 193 22.23 13.10 20.06
CA ALA A 193 23.48 13.70 20.51
C ALA A 193 24.60 12.67 20.72
N TYR A 194 25.82 13.07 20.39
CA TYR A 194 27.07 12.42 20.75
C TYR A 194 27.77 13.32 21.76
N ILE A 195 27.50 13.07 23.05
CA ILE A 195 28.04 13.80 24.20
C ILE A 195 28.45 12.81 25.31
N PRO A 196 29.29 13.23 26.27
CA PRO A 196 29.55 12.49 27.50
C PRO A 196 28.28 12.09 28.26
N THR A 197 28.37 11.03 29.07
CA THR A 197 27.27 10.46 29.86
C THR A 197 27.59 10.43 31.36
N PRO A 198 27.83 11.57 32.03
CA PRO A 198 28.08 11.59 33.47
C PRO A 198 26.77 11.40 34.28
N ASN A 199 26.92 11.16 35.59
CA ASN A 199 25.87 11.34 36.61
C ASN A 199 24.54 10.59 36.38
N ASN A 200 24.58 9.36 35.86
CA ASN A 200 23.36 8.56 35.55
C ASN A 200 22.37 9.27 34.61
N PHE A 201 22.83 10.18 33.75
CA PHE A 201 22.01 10.87 32.75
C PHE A 201 21.15 9.89 31.90
N CYS A 202 21.69 8.70 31.62
CA CYS A 202 20.98 7.64 30.89
C CYS A 202 19.85 6.96 31.67
N SER A 203 19.62 7.32 32.92
CA SER A 203 18.53 6.82 33.77
C SER A 203 17.33 7.77 33.82
N GLU A 204 17.42 8.94 33.19
CA GLU A 204 16.29 9.86 33.03
C GLU A 204 15.23 9.26 32.09
N LYS A 205 13.95 9.49 32.40
CA LYS A 205 12.80 8.82 31.75
C LYS A 205 12.75 9.05 30.23
N ASP A 206 13.16 10.23 29.78
CA ASP A 206 13.04 10.67 28.39
C ASP A 206 14.39 10.63 27.65
N ILE A 207 15.39 9.95 28.24
CA ILE A 207 16.73 9.78 27.68
C ILE A 207 16.96 8.31 27.33
N THR A 208 17.31 8.03 26.08
CA THR A 208 17.72 6.70 25.63
C THR A 208 19.19 6.72 25.19
N CYS A 209 20.07 6.18 26.03
CA CYS A 209 21.46 5.98 25.69
C CYS A 209 21.68 4.62 25.01
N ASN A 210 22.42 4.61 23.90
CA ASN A 210 22.90 3.38 23.28
C ASN A 210 24.43 3.38 23.26
N SER A 211 25.05 2.32 23.80
CA SER A 211 26.51 2.18 23.91
C SER A 211 27.24 2.30 22.58
N ASP A 212 26.58 1.91 21.49
CA ASP A 212 27.23 1.72 20.19
C ASP A 212 26.90 2.84 19.19
N PHE A 213 25.96 3.74 19.50
CA PHE A 213 25.42 4.65 18.48
C PHE A 213 25.21 6.12 18.89
N GLY A 214 24.92 6.49 20.14
CA GLY A 214 24.57 7.88 20.54
C GLY A 214 23.41 7.97 21.54
N ILE A 215 23.02 9.20 21.91
CA ILE A 215 21.97 9.48 22.91
C ILE A 215 20.76 10.10 22.22
N SER A 216 19.59 9.52 22.44
CA SER A 216 18.29 10.08 22.05
C SER A 216 17.69 10.84 23.23
N ILE A 217 17.33 12.10 22.99
CA ILE A 217 16.74 13.03 23.97
C ILE A 217 15.31 13.32 23.52
N ASP A 218 14.36 12.97 24.37
CA ASP A 218 12.93 13.29 24.29
C ASP A 218 12.28 12.90 22.95
N ARG A 219 12.41 11.60 22.61
CA ARG A 219 11.83 11.04 21.38
C ARG A 219 10.31 11.12 21.42
N GLY A 220 9.74 11.73 20.38
CA GLY A 220 8.31 11.88 20.21
C GLY A 220 7.74 13.16 20.81
N ALA A 221 8.57 14.03 21.38
CA ALA A 221 8.16 15.35 21.87
C ALA A 221 7.58 16.26 20.76
N PHE A 222 7.95 15.99 19.51
CA PHE A 222 7.42 16.62 18.31
C PHE A 222 7.40 15.61 17.16
N GLY A 223 6.67 15.91 16.09
CA GLY A 223 6.54 15.03 14.92
C GLY A 223 6.63 15.81 13.62
N PHE A 224 7.33 15.24 12.64
CA PHE A 224 7.37 15.74 11.28
C PHE A 224 6.14 15.28 10.49
N THR A 225 5.73 16.13 9.55
CA THR A 225 4.58 15.90 8.68
C THR A 225 4.99 16.05 7.22
N ASN A 226 4.38 15.26 6.35
CA ASN A 226 4.64 15.31 4.92
C ASN A 226 3.98 16.51 4.25
N GLY A 227 4.53 16.95 3.14
CA GLY A 227 3.88 17.86 2.20
C GLY A 227 3.74 19.31 2.66
N GLN A 228 4.51 19.75 3.65
CA GLN A 228 4.51 21.12 4.17
C GLN A 228 5.87 21.54 4.75
N TRP A 229 6.14 22.85 4.74
CA TRP A 229 7.33 23.42 5.36
C TRP A 229 7.18 23.52 6.88
N VAL A 230 8.23 23.13 7.59
CA VAL A 230 8.34 23.27 9.06
C VAL A 230 9.66 23.92 9.42
N ARG A 231 9.67 24.73 10.47
CA ARG A 231 10.88 25.40 10.96
C ARG A 231 11.45 24.67 12.16
N VAL A 232 12.76 24.48 12.14
CA VAL A 232 13.53 23.91 13.23
C VAL A 232 14.55 24.93 13.69
N THR A 233 14.60 25.18 15.00
CA THR A 233 15.68 25.95 15.62
C THR A 233 16.32 25.13 16.74
N LEU A 234 17.60 24.77 16.55
CA LEU A 234 18.40 24.01 17.50
C LEU A 234 19.45 24.93 18.14
N LEU A 235 19.43 25.01 19.47
CA LEU A 235 20.37 25.76 20.28
C LEU A 235 21.23 24.80 21.11
N VAL A 236 22.55 24.95 21.04
CA VAL A 236 23.50 24.21 21.90
C VAL A 236 24.36 25.21 22.67
N ARG A 237 24.31 25.12 24.00
CA ARG A 237 25.21 25.84 24.93
C ARG A 237 26.11 24.83 25.63
N LEU A 238 27.41 24.97 25.43
CA LEU A 238 28.41 24.14 26.09
C LEU A 238 28.42 24.39 27.59
N ASN A 239 28.82 23.35 28.32
CA ASN A 239 29.04 23.46 29.75
C ASN A 239 30.34 24.21 30.07
N ASP A 240 30.32 24.97 31.16
CA ASP A 240 31.43 25.83 31.59
C ASP A 240 31.44 25.97 33.12
N PRO A 241 32.53 25.61 33.82
CA PRO A 241 33.76 24.99 33.31
C PRO A 241 33.55 23.55 32.76
N PRO A 242 34.50 22.97 31.98
CA PRO A 242 34.32 21.68 31.30
C PRO A 242 34.00 20.48 32.21
N ASN A 243 34.30 20.58 33.51
CA ASN A 243 34.04 19.55 34.52
C ASN A 243 32.69 19.69 35.23
N VAL A 244 31.87 20.69 34.89
CA VAL A 244 30.53 20.90 35.45
C VAL A 244 29.49 20.57 34.40
N ALA A 245 28.42 19.85 34.76
CA ALA A 245 27.33 19.51 33.86
C ALA A 245 26.24 20.59 33.89
N ASN A 246 26.49 21.77 33.30
CA ASN A 246 25.54 22.91 33.21
C ASN A 246 25.26 23.34 31.76
N GLY A 247 25.61 22.49 30.80
CA GLY A 247 25.31 22.64 29.39
C GLY A 247 23.81 22.50 29.12
N TYR A 248 23.40 22.97 27.95
CA TYR A 248 21.99 23.05 27.58
C TYR A 248 21.80 22.78 26.09
N ILE A 249 20.75 22.00 25.77
CA ILE A 249 20.25 21.81 24.42
C ILE A 249 18.77 22.19 24.41
N GLY A 250 18.42 23.14 23.54
CA GLY A 250 17.04 23.55 23.30
C GLY A 250 16.63 23.29 21.86
N LEU A 251 15.43 22.79 21.65
CA LEU A 251 14.82 22.62 20.34
C LEU A 251 13.49 23.35 20.27
N TYR A 252 13.31 24.14 19.21
CA TYR A 252 12.05 24.78 18.87
C TYR A 252 11.57 24.23 17.52
N TYR A 253 10.30 23.81 17.48
CA TYR A 253 9.63 23.27 16.30
C TYR A 253 8.43 24.18 15.97
N ASN A 254 8.44 24.78 14.78
CA ASN A 254 7.53 25.85 14.37
C ASN A 254 7.41 26.96 15.44
N ASP A 255 8.58 27.43 15.90
CA ASP A 255 8.74 28.48 16.91
C ASP A 255 8.18 28.11 18.31
N ILE A 256 7.75 26.87 18.55
CA ILE A 256 7.31 26.38 19.86
C ILE A 256 8.43 25.54 20.48
N GLN A 257 8.78 25.80 21.75
CA GLN A 257 9.80 25.02 22.46
C GLN A 257 9.34 23.57 22.63
N ALA A 258 9.96 22.66 21.91
CA ALA A 258 9.65 21.24 21.91
C ALA A 258 10.52 20.44 22.89
N ILE A 259 11.82 20.78 22.99
CA ILE A 259 12.77 20.12 23.89
C ILE A 259 13.57 21.16 24.66
N SER A 260 13.74 20.93 25.96
CA SER A 260 14.51 21.76 26.88
C SER A 260 15.32 20.88 27.81
N GLN A 261 16.55 20.54 27.41
CA GLN A 261 17.42 19.65 28.19
C GLN A 261 18.59 20.44 28.78
N GLY A 262 18.57 20.59 30.10
CA GLY A 262 19.67 21.17 30.89
C GLY A 262 20.56 20.12 31.53
N ASN A 263 21.48 20.59 32.39
CA ASN A 263 22.39 19.76 33.18
C ASN A 263 23.29 18.82 32.36
N LEU A 264 23.65 19.22 31.14
CA LEU A 264 24.44 18.40 30.23
C LEU A 264 25.94 18.64 30.42
N GLN A 265 26.75 17.60 30.33
CA GLN A 265 28.19 17.73 30.08
C GLN A 265 28.44 17.41 28.61
N ILE A 266 28.60 18.46 27.79
CA ILE A 266 28.80 18.35 26.34
C ILE A 266 30.29 18.23 26.00
N ARG A 267 31.16 18.85 26.81
CA ARG A 267 32.63 18.80 26.72
C ARG A 267 33.26 18.48 28.06
N ALA A 268 34.47 17.93 27.99
CA ALA A 268 35.39 17.70 29.10
C ALA A 268 36.70 18.49 28.94
N SER A 269 36.93 19.11 27.78
CA SER A 269 38.08 19.98 27.48
C SER A 269 37.61 21.36 27.01
N ASP A 270 38.36 22.42 27.35
CA ASP A 270 38.14 23.80 26.91
C ASP A 270 38.49 24.03 25.43
N THR A 271 39.23 23.09 24.82
CA THR A 271 39.56 23.06 23.39
C THR A 271 38.34 22.75 22.50
N VAL A 272 37.26 22.21 23.07
CA VAL A 272 36.03 21.90 22.33
C VAL A 272 35.09 23.11 22.34
N ALA A 273 34.93 23.71 21.16
CA ALA A 273 34.01 24.82 20.88
C ALA A 273 32.82 24.39 20.02
N ALA A 274 31.68 25.09 20.12
CA ALA A 274 30.49 24.87 19.31
C ALA A 274 30.63 25.64 17.98
N ASN A 275 31.34 25.05 17.03
CA ASN A 275 31.92 25.79 15.92
C ASN A 275 31.62 25.20 14.54
N GLY A 276 30.58 24.38 14.39
CA GLY A 276 30.28 23.80 13.09
C GLY A 276 28.85 23.31 12.91
N LEU A 277 28.46 23.20 11.63
CA LEU A 277 27.26 22.51 11.20
C LEU A 277 27.62 21.08 10.77
N TYR A 278 26.74 20.16 11.06
CA TYR A 278 26.80 18.80 10.57
C TYR A 278 25.50 18.44 9.82
N PHE A 279 25.60 18.37 8.49
CA PHE A 279 24.55 17.90 7.60
C PHE A 279 24.69 16.39 7.40
N SER A 280 23.67 15.62 7.77
CA SER A 280 23.60 14.18 7.49
C SER A 280 22.14 13.77 7.47
N THR A 281 21.75 12.98 6.46
CA THR A 281 20.34 12.62 6.28
C THR A 281 20.01 11.13 6.30
N PHE A 282 20.91 10.30 6.83
CA PHE A 282 20.73 8.85 6.91
C PHE A 282 20.80 8.33 8.35
N PHE A 283 20.28 7.12 8.58
CA PHE A 283 20.23 6.47 9.89
C PHE A 283 21.64 6.12 10.43
N GLY A 284 22.49 5.49 9.62
CA GLY A 284 23.85 5.06 9.98
C GLY A 284 24.00 3.55 10.31
N GLY A 285 25.25 3.04 10.28
CA GLY A 285 25.58 1.62 10.50
C GLY A 285 25.90 0.85 9.20
N LYS A 286 26.71 -0.23 9.32
CA LYS A 286 26.98 -1.22 8.25
C LYS A 286 26.25 -2.50 8.58
N PHE A 287 25.37 -2.99 7.71
CA PHE A 287 24.89 -4.37 7.80
C PHE A 287 25.76 -5.21 6.87
N PHE A 288 26.66 -6.02 7.46
CA PHE A 288 27.26 -7.14 6.76
C PHE A 288 26.21 -8.26 6.70
N LEU A 289 25.61 -8.48 5.53
CA LEU A 289 25.05 -9.78 5.21
C LEU A 289 26.04 -10.47 4.29
N ALA A 290 26.87 -11.31 4.89
CA ALA A 290 27.71 -12.25 4.17
C ALA A 290 26.83 -13.23 3.41
N ASP A 291 27.14 -13.41 2.12
CA ASP A 291 26.73 -14.54 1.31
C ASP A 291 26.90 -15.85 2.10
N LYS A 292 25.79 -16.46 2.52
CA LYS A 292 25.53 -17.91 2.57
C LYS A 292 24.12 -18.16 3.11
N ASP A 293 23.50 -19.22 2.60
CA ASP A 293 22.17 -19.75 2.94
C ASP A 293 20.96 -19.14 2.21
N LEU A 294 20.96 -19.36 0.88
CA LEU A 294 19.77 -19.24 0.03
C LEU A 294 19.16 -20.63 -0.20
N ASN A 295 18.22 -21.04 0.67
CA ASN A 295 17.31 -22.15 0.41
C ASN A 295 16.00 -21.63 -0.22
N ASP A 296 15.40 -22.42 -1.11
CA ASP A 296 14.23 -22.12 -1.97
C ASP A 296 12.89 -21.90 -1.24
N PHE A 297 12.92 -21.56 0.03
CA PHE A 297 11.79 -21.15 0.84
C PHE A 297 12.20 -19.88 1.59
N ILE A 298 11.48 -18.77 1.40
CA ILE A 298 11.52 -17.68 2.36
C ILE A 298 10.88 -18.23 3.64
N ALA A 299 11.70 -18.73 4.57
CA ALA A 299 11.28 -18.80 5.96
C ALA A 299 11.03 -17.36 6.44
N PRO A 300 10.04 -17.12 7.32
CA PRO A 300 9.85 -15.80 7.90
C PRO A 300 11.17 -15.39 8.52
N SER A 301 11.65 -14.20 8.21
CA SER A 301 12.84 -13.67 8.90
C SER A 301 12.51 -13.65 10.41
N GLN A 302 13.11 -14.59 11.14
CA GLN A 302 12.76 -14.90 12.53
C GLN A 302 13.17 -13.77 13.47
N ALA A 303 12.16 -13.15 14.11
CA ALA A 303 12.01 -12.78 15.52
C ALA A 303 11.05 -11.56 15.62
N CYS A 304 9.73 -11.75 15.49
CA CYS A 304 8.78 -12.06 16.59
C CYS A 304 8.85 -11.08 17.79
N ILE A 305 7.88 -10.17 17.87
CA ILE A 305 7.30 -9.81 19.18
C ILE A 305 6.24 -10.89 19.48
N LYS A 306 6.37 -11.51 20.66
CA LYS A 306 5.44 -12.49 21.24
C LYS A 306 4.03 -11.90 21.44
N PRO A 307 2.98 -12.74 21.56
CA PRO A 307 1.62 -12.27 21.76
C PRO A 307 1.48 -11.56 23.11
N VAL A 308 0.69 -10.48 23.14
CA VAL A 308 0.23 -9.90 24.40
C VAL A 308 -1.15 -10.49 24.71
N GLU A 309 -1.24 -11.17 25.85
CA GLU A 309 -2.48 -11.58 26.49
C GLU A 309 -3.40 -10.37 26.67
N GLN A 310 -4.66 -10.50 26.25
CA GLN A 310 -5.68 -9.48 26.52
C GLN A 310 -5.87 -9.35 28.04
N THR A 311 -5.40 -8.24 28.60
CA THR A 311 -5.86 -7.77 29.90
C THR A 311 -6.50 -6.39 29.72
N ASN A 312 -7.79 -6.35 30.07
CA ASN A 312 -8.66 -5.18 30.25
C ASN A 312 -9.38 -4.65 28.99
N ALA A 313 -10.63 -5.09 28.84
CA ALA A 313 -11.65 -4.42 28.05
C ALA A 313 -12.04 -3.07 28.69
N PRO A 314 -12.13 -1.96 27.93
CA PRO A 314 -12.85 -0.76 28.35
C PRO A 314 -14.30 -0.75 27.85
N LYS A 315 -15.16 -0.19 28.68
CA LYS A 315 -16.62 -0.22 28.67
C LYS A 315 -17.25 0.53 27.48
N GLN A 316 -18.34 -0.05 26.98
CA GLN A 316 -19.27 0.51 25.97
C GLN A 316 -19.89 1.85 26.42
N ARG A 317 -20.02 2.79 25.49
CA ARG A 317 -21.02 3.87 25.53
C ARG A 317 -21.68 4.01 24.15
N GLU A 318 -23.00 4.15 24.16
CA GLU A 318 -23.95 4.13 23.03
C GLU A 318 -23.63 5.18 21.95
N LYS A 319 -23.81 4.82 20.66
CA LYS A 319 -23.62 5.69 19.50
C LYS A 319 -24.95 5.97 18.79
N GLN A 320 -25.15 7.22 18.38
CA GLN A 320 -26.29 7.72 17.61
C GLN A 320 -26.15 7.44 16.10
N PRO A 321 -27.26 7.32 15.35
CA PRO A 321 -27.29 6.83 13.97
C PRO A 321 -27.17 7.95 12.93
N GLY A 322 -26.38 7.73 11.86
CA GLY A 322 -26.57 8.39 10.56
C GLY A 322 -25.40 9.17 9.95
N ASP A 323 -24.21 8.60 9.75
CA ASP A 323 -23.21 9.22 8.86
C ASP A 323 -22.44 8.14 8.07
N ALA A 324 -22.71 8.05 6.77
CA ALA A 324 -22.09 7.11 5.83
C ALA A 324 -21.49 7.88 4.63
N SER A 325 -20.24 8.30 4.79
CA SER A 325 -19.19 8.44 3.76
C SER A 325 -18.02 9.10 4.48
N THR A 326 -16.88 8.42 4.62
CA THR A 326 -15.83 8.92 5.52
C THR A 326 -14.52 9.13 4.78
N GLU A 327 -14.11 10.39 4.72
CA GLU A 327 -12.78 10.81 4.35
C GLU A 327 -11.85 10.57 5.56
N ILE A 328 -10.72 9.90 5.34
CA ILE A 328 -9.77 9.57 6.40
C ILE A 328 -8.75 10.71 6.51
N MET A 329 -8.78 11.44 7.62
CA MET A 329 -7.81 12.49 7.94
C MET A 329 -6.74 11.94 8.87
N ILE A 330 -5.48 12.27 8.59
CA ILE A 330 -4.32 11.89 9.42
C ILE A 330 -3.87 13.14 10.17
N ASP A 331 -3.90 13.11 11.50
CA ASP A 331 -3.45 14.27 12.30
C ASP A 331 -1.91 14.32 12.44
N SER A 332 -1.44 15.36 13.13
CA SER A 332 -0.02 15.62 13.42
C SER A 332 0.70 14.53 14.23
N SER A 333 -0.01 13.50 14.71
CA SER A 333 0.54 12.34 15.43
C SER A 333 0.60 11.05 14.57
N GLY A 334 0.13 11.10 13.31
CA GLY A 334 0.03 9.91 12.45
C GLY A 334 -1.18 9.03 12.76
N THR A 335 -2.14 9.57 13.51
CA THR A 335 -3.36 8.87 13.91
C THR A 335 -4.46 9.11 12.87
N TYR A 336 -5.14 8.04 12.44
CA TYR A 336 -6.21 8.09 11.44
C TYR A 336 -7.56 8.42 12.09
N TYR A 337 -8.26 9.41 11.55
CA TYR A 337 -9.58 9.81 12.00
C TYR A 337 -10.61 9.73 10.86
N GLU A 338 -11.81 9.30 11.22
CA GLU A 338 -13.00 9.30 10.37
C GLU A 338 -13.60 10.73 10.31
N VAL A 339 -13.72 11.34 9.12
CA VAL A 339 -14.33 12.67 8.93
C VAL A 339 -15.40 12.62 7.82
N SER A 340 -16.62 13.07 8.12
CA SER A 340 -17.74 13.13 7.18
C SER A 340 -17.66 14.37 6.26
N PRO A 341 -18.03 14.29 4.96
CA PRO A 341 -17.92 15.42 4.06
C PRO A 341 -19.08 16.42 4.20
N SER A 342 -18.68 17.66 4.56
CA SER A 342 -19.23 18.97 4.20
C SER A 342 -19.96 19.81 5.29
N SER A 343 -19.39 20.99 5.57
CA SER A 343 -20.01 22.27 5.19
C SER A 343 -19.02 23.43 5.27
N GLN A 344 -19.06 24.28 4.23
CA GLN A 344 -18.37 25.57 4.15
C GLN A 344 -18.89 26.56 5.21
N ALA A 345 -18.03 27.51 5.54
CA ALA A 345 -18.18 28.53 6.56
C ALA A 345 -19.57 29.18 6.68
N SER A 346 -20.16 29.09 7.87
CA SER A 346 -21.04 30.15 8.38
C SER A 346 -20.85 30.34 9.89
N THR A 347 -20.75 31.61 10.27
CA THR A 347 -20.54 32.10 11.64
C THR A 347 -21.80 31.97 12.48
N SER A 348 -21.86 31.00 13.40
CA SER A 348 -22.46 31.17 14.74
C SER A 348 -22.25 29.92 15.60
N ALA A 349 -22.13 30.13 16.91
CA ALA A 349 -21.55 29.19 17.86
C ALA A 349 -22.44 27.98 18.18
N SER A 350 -22.02 26.79 17.76
CA SER A 350 -22.39 25.50 18.36
C SER A 350 -21.17 24.56 18.32
N ARG A 351 -20.95 23.82 19.42
CA ARG A 351 -19.75 23.02 19.72
C ARG A 351 -19.37 22.06 18.58
N PRO A 352 -18.08 21.93 18.20
CA PRO A 352 -17.65 21.03 17.14
C PRO A 352 -17.72 19.56 17.59
N ASN A 353 -18.19 18.67 16.71
CA ASN A 353 -18.12 17.22 16.88
C ASN A 353 -16.67 16.74 16.86
N GLU A 354 -16.27 15.93 17.84
CA GLU A 354 -14.92 15.35 17.94
C GLU A 354 -14.71 14.22 16.90
N PRO A 355 -13.56 14.17 16.20
CA PRO A 355 -13.24 13.14 15.21
C PRO A 355 -12.96 11.76 15.85
N ARG A 356 -13.38 10.66 15.21
CA ARG A 356 -13.22 9.28 15.73
C ARG A 356 -11.89 8.66 15.29
N GLN A 357 -11.01 8.39 16.25
CA GLN A 357 -9.71 7.72 16.07
C GLN A 357 -9.86 6.22 15.72
N LEU A 358 -9.25 5.78 14.62
CA LEU A 358 -9.23 4.38 14.17
C LEU A 358 -8.07 3.62 14.84
N ALA A 359 -8.33 2.40 15.34
CA ALA A 359 -7.33 1.60 16.02
C ALA A 359 -6.40 0.88 15.02
N GLN A 360 -5.08 0.99 15.23
CA GLN A 360 -4.07 0.31 14.42
C GLN A 360 -3.98 -1.17 14.81
N ALA A 361 -4.39 -2.09 13.93
CA ALA A 361 -4.21 -3.52 14.13
C ALA A 361 -2.82 -3.99 13.63
N GLN A 362 -2.20 -4.90 14.38
CA GLN A 362 -0.90 -5.51 14.05
C GLN A 362 -1.10 -6.67 13.05
N ILE A 363 -0.85 -6.44 11.77
CA ILE A 363 -0.73 -7.52 10.79
C ILE A 363 0.69 -8.10 10.87
N SER A 364 0.78 -9.42 11.02
CA SER A 364 2.02 -10.16 10.78
C SER A 364 2.20 -10.32 9.27
N LEU A 365 3.16 -9.60 8.67
CA LEU A 365 3.53 -9.64 7.25
C LEU A 365 4.16 -10.98 6.78
N ASN A 366 3.89 -12.08 7.49
CA ASN A 366 4.29 -13.44 7.14
C ASN A 366 3.37 -14.10 6.09
N ASP A 367 2.21 -13.50 5.77
CA ASP A 367 1.15 -14.17 5.00
C ASP A 367 1.14 -13.85 3.50
N CYS A 368 1.98 -12.91 3.03
CA CYS A 368 2.15 -12.68 1.60
C CYS A 368 3.38 -13.44 1.07
N LEU A 369 3.11 -14.54 0.34
CA LEU A 369 4.11 -15.33 -0.39
C LEU A 369 4.93 -14.52 -1.42
N ALA A 370 4.50 -13.28 -1.70
CA ALA A 370 5.12 -12.40 -2.67
C ALA A 370 6.16 -11.42 -2.09
N CYS A 371 6.40 -11.40 -0.78
CA CYS A 371 7.18 -10.34 -0.15
C CYS A 371 8.71 -10.50 -0.34
N SER A 372 9.18 -10.15 -1.54
CA SER A 372 10.48 -9.48 -1.72
C SER A 372 10.36 -7.98 -1.44
N GLY A 373 9.77 -7.59 -0.29
CA GLY A 373 9.62 -6.18 0.10
C GLY A 373 8.71 -5.33 -0.80
N CYS A 374 7.83 -5.94 -1.60
CA CYS A 374 7.02 -5.24 -2.60
C CYS A 374 5.79 -4.50 -2.05
N ILE A 375 5.49 -4.58 -0.74
CA ILE A 375 4.33 -3.93 -0.12
C ILE A 375 4.82 -2.83 0.84
N THR A 376 4.31 -1.61 0.71
CA THR A 376 4.62 -0.45 1.56
C THR A 376 3.78 -0.44 2.84
N SER A 377 4.14 0.40 3.81
CA SER A 377 3.33 0.61 5.03
C SER A 377 1.93 1.13 4.69
N ALA A 378 1.81 2.04 3.71
CA ALA A 378 0.52 2.57 3.25
C ALA A 378 -0.33 1.50 2.57
N GLU A 379 0.28 0.66 1.74
CA GLU A 379 -0.38 -0.49 1.11
C GLU A 379 -0.85 -1.51 2.16
N SER A 380 -0.10 -1.70 3.24
CA SER A 380 -0.52 -2.56 4.37
C SER A 380 -1.77 -2.01 5.08
N VAL A 381 -1.90 -0.68 5.19
CA VAL A 381 -3.13 -0.04 5.70
C VAL A 381 -4.29 -0.27 4.75
N LEU A 382 -4.11 -0.08 3.43
CA LEU A 382 -5.16 -0.34 2.43
C LEU A 382 -5.65 -1.80 2.43
N ILE A 383 -4.74 -2.75 2.69
CA ILE A 383 -5.10 -4.16 2.90
C ILE A 383 -5.95 -4.33 4.17
N THR A 384 -5.62 -3.62 5.25
CA THR A 384 -6.33 -3.75 6.55
C THR A 384 -7.72 -3.13 6.51
N LEU A 385 -7.89 -2.03 5.77
CA LEU A 385 -9.17 -1.35 5.60
C LEU A 385 -10.23 -2.21 4.88
N GLN A 386 -9.80 -3.26 4.20
CA GLN A 386 -10.70 -4.24 3.57
C GLN A 386 -10.70 -5.52 4.39
N SER A 387 -11.85 -5.91 4.95
CA SER A 387 -11.96 -7.10 5.79
C SER A 387 -13.40 -7.61 5.88
N HIS A 388 -13.58 -8.83 6.38
CA HIS A 388 -14.91 -9.35 6.71
C HIS A 388 -15.63 -8.48 7.75
N THR A 389 -14.90 -7.85 8.67
CA THR A 389 -15.46 -6.90 9.65
C THR A 389 -16.05 -5.68 8.96
N GLU A 390 -15.37 -5.15 7.94
CA GLU A 390 -15.87 -4.02 7.15
C GLU A 390 -17.17 -4.37 6.41
N VAL A 391 -17.21 -5.57 5.80
CA VAL A 391 -18.44 -6.07 5.16
C VAL A 391 -19.60 -6.15 6.16
N LEU A 392 -19.35 -6.69 7.36
CA LEU A 392 -20.39 -6.78 8.40
C LEU A 392 -20.85 -5.40 8.90
N ASN A 393 -19.95 -4.42 9.01
CA ASN A 393 -20.29 -3.05 9.39
C ASN A 393 -21.17 -2.40 8.32
N PHE A 394 -20.74 -2.46 7.06
CA PHE A 394 -21.52 -1.97 5.93
C PHE A 394 -22.93 -2.56 5.92
N LEU A 395 -23.09 -3.89 6.06
CA LEU A 395 -24.41 -4.52 6.03
C LEU A 395 -25.33 -4.05 7.18
N LYS A 396 -24.77 -3.87 8.39
CA LYS A 396 -25.52 -3.36 9.55
C LYS A 396 -26.01 -1.93 9.33
N GLU A 397 -25.14 -1.08 8.79
CA GLU A 397 -25.46 0.31 8.50
C GLU A 397 -26.47 0.43 7.35
N ASN A 398 -26.29 -0.38 6.32
CA ASN A 398 -27.14 -0.39 5.13
C ASN A 398 -28.57 -0.92 5.40
N GLY A 399 -28.77 -1.73 6.44
CA GLY A 399 -30.07 -2.29 6.83
C GLY A 399 -30.95 -1.40 7.72
N SER A 400 -30.43 -0.27 8.23
CA SER A 400 -31.16 0.60 9.16
C SER A 400 -31.90 1.72 8.41
N LEU A 401 -33.21 1.55 8.17
CA LEU A 401 -34.08 2.66 7.75
C LEU A 401 -34.24 3.67 8.91
N PRO A 402 -34.39 4.98 8.67
CA PRO A 402 -34.77 5.92 9.72
C PRO A 402 -36.16 5.53 10.26
N ASP A 403 -36.26 5.29 11.57
CA ASP A 403 -37.51 4.99 12.24
C ASP A 403 -38.58 6.03 11.88
N SER A 404 -39.68 5.59 11.27
CA SER A 404 -40.90 6.37 11.17
C SER A 404 -41.50 6.51 12.57
N GLY A 405 -41.09 7.57 13.27
CA GLY A 405 -41.60 7.94 14.58
C GLY A 405 -43.12 7.92 14.60
N THR A 406 -43.67 6.93 15.29
CA THR A 406 -45.04 6.98 15.79
C THR A 406 -45.00 7.85 17.04
N ASP A 407 -45.52 9.06 16.96
CA ASP A 407 -45.85 9.79 18.18
C ASP A 407 -47.20 10.50 18.06
N HIS A 408 -47.98 10.33 19.12
CA HIS A 408 -49.35 10.78 19.28
C HIS A 408 -49.45 12.32 19.31
N GLY A 409 -50.39 12.90 18.55
CA GLY A 409 -50.83 14.29 18.77
C GLY A 409 -51.83 14.43 19.93
N PRO A 410 -52.43 15.61 20.21
CA PRO A 410 -52.18 16.94 19.60
C PRO A 410 -52.15 18.11 20.62
N THR A 411 -51.56 19.26 20.25
CA THR A 411 -52.12 20.59 20.57
C THR A 411 -51.63 21.66 19.59
N ALA A 412 -52.58 22.46 19.11
CA ALA A 412 -52.42 23.52 18.13
C ALA A 412 -51.89 24.83 18.73
N SER A 413 -51.04 25.54 17.99
CA SER A 413 -51.13 27.01 17.85
C SER A 413 -50.33 27.50 16.64
N SER A 414 -51.00 28.39 15.91
CA SER A 414 -50.67 29.06 14.65
C SER A 414 -49.44 29.98 14.67
N SER A 415 -48.66 29.99 13.57
CA SER A 415 -48.31 31.22 12.84
C SER A 415 -47.55 30.92 11.54
N SER A 416 -47.89 31.67 10.51
CA SER A 416 -47.48 31.64 9.11
C SER A 416 -46.04 32.10 8.82
N SER A 417 -45.39 31.48 7.82
CA SER A 417 -44.90 32.10 6.56
C SER A 417 -43.50 31.63 6.07
N SER A 418 -43.40 31.57 4.74
CA SER A 418 -42.24 31.48 3.84
C SER A 418 -41.65 30.11 3.44
N SER A 419 -41.72 29.94 2.13
CA SER A 419 -41.24 28.96 1.16
C SER A 419 -39.74 28.64 1.14
N SER A 420 -39.44 27.39 0.73
CA SER A 420 -38.22 26.84 0.08
C SER A 420 -36.91 26.90 0.90
N THR A 421 -36.15 25.82 1.10
CA THR A 421 -35.73 24.79 0.13
C THR A 421 -35.37 23.52 0.90
N ALA A 422 -35.98 22.39 0.57
CA ALA A 422 -35.70 21.11 1.22
C ALA A 422 -34.36 20.54 0.74
N SER A 423 -33.35 20.53 1.60
CA SER A 423 -32.12 19.75 1.43
C SER A 423 -32.31 18.38 2.10
N SER A 424 -32.74 17.38 1.34
CA SER A 424 -32.88 16.01 1.82
C SER A 424 -31.54 15.26 1.71
N SER A 425 -30.76 15.21 2.79
CA SER A 425 -29.67 14.25 2.94
C SER A 425 -30.26 12.90 3.39
N SER A 426 -30.62 12.06 2.43
CA SER A 426 -31.09 10.68 2.64
C SER A 426 -29.90 9.73 2.48
N SER A 427 -29.51 8.99 3.52
CA SER A 427 -28.60 7.85 3.38
C SER A 427 -29.28 6.76 2.56
N THR A 428 -28.98 6.70 1.27
CA THR A 428 -29.60 5.78 0.32
C THR A 428 -29.01 4.38 0.47
N TYR A 429 -29.89 3.39 0.64
CA TYR A 429 -29.56 1.96 0.60
C TYR A 429 -28.72 1.61 -0.64
N LYS A 430 -27.59 0.92 -0.44
CA LYS A 430 -26.78 0.32 -1.52
C LYS A 430 -27.13 -1.15 -1.69
N ILE A 431 -27.09 -1.67 -2.91
CA ILE A 431 -27.34 -3.07 -3.24
C ILE A 431 -26.07 -3.89 -2.93
N PRO A 432 -26.07 -4.75 -1.88
CA PRO A 432 -24.94 -5.62 -1.56
C PRO A 432 -24.81 -6.76 -2.58
N VAL A 433 -23.63 -6.89 -3.20
CA VAL A 433 -23.32 -7.96 -4.16
C VAL A 433 -21.99 -8.59 -3.81
N VAL A 434 -21.88 -9.91 -3.90
CA VAL A 434 -20.62 -10.63 -3.66
C VAL A 434 -20.25 -11.54 -4.84
N SER A 435 -18.98 -11.52 -5.23
CA SER A 435 -18.44 -12.42 -6.26
C SER A 435 -17.31 -13.29 -5.70
N ILE A 436 -17.35 -14.61 -5.93
CA ILE A 436 -16.44 -15.57 -5.30
C ILE A 436 -15.52 -16.19 -6.36
N SER A 437 -14.22 -16.20 -6.10
CA SER A 437 -13.25 -16.82 -7.00
C SER A 437 -13.33 -18.36 -6.99
N PRO A 438 -13.18 -19.05 -8.14
CA PRO A 438 -13.25 -20.50 -8.20
C PRO A 438 -12.13 -21.20 -7.42
N GLN A 439 -10.99 -20.53 -7.20
CA GLN A 439 -9.89 -21.04 -6.38
C GLN A 439 -10.24 -21.02 -4.87
N SER A 440 -11.00 -20.02 -4.42
CA SER A 440 -11.52 -19.98 -3.04
C SER A 440 -12.54 -21.09 -2.82
N LEU A 441 -13.44 -21.29 -3.80
CA LEU A 441 -14.42 -22.38 -3.79
C LEU A 441 -13.75 -23.75 -3.76
N ALA A 442 -12.70 -23.96 -4.58
CA ALA A 442 -11.93 -25.20 -4.58
C ALA A 442 -11.19 -25.44 -3.25
N SER A 443 -10.64 -24.39 -2.63
CA SER A 443 -9.99 -24.49 -1.32
C SER A 443 -10.99 -24.93 -0.24
N LEU A 444 -12.17 -24.28 -0.19
CA LEU A 444 -13.26 -24.63 0.72
C LEU A 444 -13.78 -26.05 0.52
N ALA A 445 -14.02 -26.44 -0.74
CA ALA A 445 -14.44 -27.79 -1.11
C ALA A 445 -13.41 -28.84 -0.66
N THR A 446 -12.12 -28.54 -0.80
CA THR A 446 -11.03 -29.43 -0.36
C THR A 446 -11.03 -29.58 1.17
N ALA A 447 -11.20 -28.49 1.93
CA ALA A 447 -11.23 -28.55 3.39
C ALA A 447 -12.44 -29.30 3.94
N ILE A 448 -13.61 -29.09 3.33
CA ILE A 448 -14.85 -29.82 3.65
C ILE A 448 -14.63 -31.32 3.39
N SER A 449 -14.06 -31.66 2.23
CA SER A 449 -13.79 -33.06 1.87
C SER A 449 -12.78 -33.70 2.81
N ALA A 450 -11.76 -32.97 3.25
CA ALA A 450 -10.77 -33.45 4.22
C ALA A 450 -11.35 -33.68 5.62
N SER A 451 -12.38 -32.90 6.00
CA SER A 451 -13.02 -32.98 7.32
C SER A 451 -14.09 -34.07 7.41
N ARG A 452 -14.57 -34.60 6.27
CA ARG A 452 -15.60 -35.64 6.23
C ARG A 452 -14.98 -37.04 6.33
N SER A 453 -15.40 -37.82 7.32
CA SER A 453 -14.93 -39.20 7.56
C SER A 453 -15.43 -40.24 6.56
N LYS A 454 -16.07 -39.83 5.45
CA LYS A 454 -16.62 -40.71 4.39
C LYS A 454 -16.14 -40.21 3.02
N ASP A 455 -15.96 -41.14 2.07
CA ASP A 455 -15.56 -40.95 0.65
C ASP A 455 -16.50 -40.06 -0.21
N VAL A 456 -17.16 -39.06 0.38
CA VAL A 456 -18.02 -38.11 -0.33
C VAL A 456 -17.23 -36.82 -0.52
N SER A 457 -16.64 -36.66 -1.70
CA SER A 457 -16.01 -35.41 -2.11
C SER A 457 -17.06 -34.32 -2.30
N CYS A 458 -16.78 -33.12 -1.82
CA CYS A 458 -17.59 -31.94 -2.06
C CYS A 458 -17.05 -31.22 -3.31
N SER A 459 -17.95 -30.88 -4.23
CA SER A 459 -17.60 -30.12 -5.44
C SER A 459 -17.58 -28.61 -5.15
N PRO A 460 -16.78 -27.82 -5.89
CA PRO A 460 -16.81 -26.36 -5.79
C PRO A 460 -18.20 -25.75 -6.06
N LEU A 461 -19.02 -26.39 -6.90
CA LEU A 461 -20.39 -25.95 -7.19
C LEU A 461 -21.33 -26.11 -5.98
N GLU A 462 -21.22 -27.22 -5.24
CA GLU A 462 -21.98 -27.41 -4.00
C GLU A 462 -21.60 -26.36 -2.96
N VAL A 463 -20.29 -26.09 -2.80
CA VAL A 463 -19.83 -25.01 -1.92
C VAL A 463 -20.37 -23.66 -2.36
N PHE A 464 -20.32 -23.34 -3.65
CA PHE A 464 -20.81 -22.07 -4.16
C PHE A 464 -22.31 -21.86 -3.86
N ARG A 465 -23.12 -22.90 -4.03
CA ARG A 465 -24.56 -22.87 -3.71
C ARG A 465 -24.82 -22.72 -2.22
N GLY A 466 -24.07 -23.43 -1.38
CA GLY A 466 -24.15 -23.26 0.07
C GLY A 466 -23.76 -21.85 0.52
N LEU A 467 -22.70 -21.29 -0.06
CA LEU A 467 -22.28 -19.91 0.20
C LEU A 467 -23.30 -18.89 -0.31
N ARG A 468 -23.99 -19.18 -1.42
CA ARG A 468 -25.09 -18.32 -1.89
C ARG A 468 -26.17 -18.18 -0.83
N ILE A 469 -26.64 -19.30 -0.29
CA ILE A 469 -27.63 -19.32 0.81
C ILE A 469 -27.10 -18.56 2.02
N PHE A 470 -25.84 -18.78 2.40
CA PHE A 470 -25.22 -18.03 3.49
C PHE A 470 -25.25 -16.51 3.24
N PHE A 471 -24.76 -16.06 2.09
CA PHE A 471 -24.69 -14.64 1.78
C PHE A 471 -26.08 -14.00 1.63
N THR A 472 -27.05 -14.68 1.00
CA THR A 472 -28.40 -14.13 0.79
C THR A 472 -29.26 -14.21 2.05
N GLU A 473 -29.40 -15.39 2.65
CA GLU A 473 -30.33 -15.62 3.76
C GLU A 473 -29.77 -15.22 5.13
N THR A 474 -28.44 -15.32 5.32
CA THR A 474 -27.82 -14.98 6.62
C THR A 474 -27.30 -13.54 6.64
N LEU A 475 -26.64 -13.09 5.56
CA LEU A 475 -26.01 -11.76 5.51
C LEU A 475 -26.83 -10.70 4.76
N GLY A 476 -27.86 -11.08 4.00
CA GLY A 476 -28.72 -10.14 3.28
C GLY A 476 -28.11 -9.57 1.99
N PHE A 477 -27.11 -10.25 1.41
CA PHE A 477 -26.65 -9.92 0.06
C PHE A 477 -27.78 -10.09 -0.95
N SER A 478 -27.90 -9.15 -1.88
CA SER A 478 -28.92 -9.18 -2.93
C SER A 478 -28.54 -10.13 -4.06
N GLN A 479 -27.25 -10.24 -4.38
CA GLN A 479 -26.75 -11.09 -5.44
C GLN A 479 -25.43 -11.77 -5.07
N VAL A 480 -25.26 -13.01 -5.52
CA VAL A 480 -24.05 -13.82 -5.31
C VAL A 480 -23.64 -14.45 -6.62
N TYR A 481 -22.43 -14.17 -7.07
CA TYR A 481 -21.87 -14.67 -8.32
C TYR A 481 -20.53 -15.36 -8.07
N ASP A 482 -20.05 -16.11 -9.07
CA ASP A 482 -18.66 -16.51 -9.15
C ASP A 482 -17.93 -15.72 -10.26
N THR A 483 -16.61 -15.71 -10.24
CA THR A 483 -15.82 -14.88 -11.18
C THR A 483 -15.47 -15.60 -12.49
N THR A 484 -16.03 -16.78 -12.79
CA THR A 484 -15.68 -17.54 -14.00
C THR A 484 -16.22 -16.90 -15.27
N PHE A 485 -17.43 -16.34 -15.26
CA PHE A 485 -17.94 -15.57 -16.41
C PHE A 485 -17.07 -14.31 -16.66
N ALA A 486 -16.70 -13.58 -15.61
CA ALA A 486 -15.77 -12.46 -15.73
C ALA A 486 -14.40 -12.89 -16.27
N ARG A 487 -13.91 -14.08 -15.89
CA ARG A 487 -12.70 -14.67 -16.48
C ARG A 487 -12.89 -14.98 -17.96
N HIS A 488 -14.04 -15.50 -18.37
CA HIS A 488 -14.35 -15.76 -19.77
C HIS A 488 -14.25 -14.49 -20.63
N ILE A 489 -14.86 -13.40 -20.15
CA ILE A 489 -14.78 -12.06 -20.75
C ILE A 489 -13.33 -11.56 -20.78
N ALA A 490 -12.59 -11.69 -19.68
CA ALA A 490 -11.19 -11.28 -19.62
C ALA A 490 -10.33 -12.04 -20.64
N LEU A 491 -10.55 -13.35 -20.83
CA LEU A 491 -9.78 -14.16 -21.80
C LEU A 491 -10.05 -13.72 -23.25
N LYS A 492 -11.31 -13.41 -23.58
CA LYS A 492 -11.67 -12.89 -24.92
C LYS A 492 -11.01 -11.55 -25.19
N GLU A 493 -11.05 -10.62 -24.23
CA GLU A 493 -10.38 -9.33 -24.37
C GLU A 493 -8.85 -9.47 -24.46
N HIS A 494 -8.27 -10.42 -23.72
CA HIS A 494 -6.84 -10.71 -23.75
C HIS A 494 -6.36 -11.24 -25.10
N ILE A 495 -7.14 -12.14 -25.71
CA ILE A 495 -6.85 -12.65 -27.07
C ILE A 495 -6.90 -11.51 -28.08
N LYS A 496 -7.93 -10.66 -27.99
CA LYS A 496 -8.09 -9.49 -28.86
C LYS A 496 -6.89 -8.55 -28.77
N GLU A 497 -6.44 -8.23 -27.55
CA GLU A 497 -5.25 -7.41 -27.33
C GLU A 497 -3.98 -8.09 -27.89
N PHE A 498 -3.83 -9.40 -27.70
CA PHE A 498 -2.70 -10.15 -28.22
C PHE A 498 -2.62 -10.07 -29.75
N GLU A 499 -3.74 -10.28 -30.46
CA GLU A 499 -3.79 -10.18 -31.92
C GLU A 499 -3.54 -8.74 -32.40
N GLU A 500 -4.03 -7.72 -31.70
CA GLU A 500 -3.70 -6.31 -31.98
C GLU A 500 -2.17 -6.06 -31.88
N ARG A 501 -1.50 -6.57 -30.85
CA ARG A 501 -0.03 -6.46 -30.69
C ARG A 501 0.74 -7.29 -31.71
N ARG A 502 0.27 -8.50 -32.02
CA ARG A 502 0.87 -9.41 -33.00
C ARG A 502 0.78 -8.86 -34.42
N ASN A 503 -0.36 -8.29 -34.81
CA ASN A 503 -0.55 -7.69 -36.13
C ASN A 503 0.32 -6.45 -36.31
N ARG A 504 0.45 -5.60 -35.28
CA ARG A 504 1.40 -4.47 -35.28
C ARG A 504 2.85 -4.94 -35.45
N SER A 505 3.24 -5.98 -34.71
CA SER A 505 4.60 -6.55 -34.79
C SER A 505 4.92 -7.12 -36.18
N ARG A 506 3.93 -7.57 -36.95
CA ARG A 506 4.08 -8.03 -38.34
C ARG A 506 4.11 -6.88 -39.36
N GLY A 507 3.56 -5.71 -39.02
CA GLY A 507 3.43 -4.54 -39.89
C GLY A 507 4.66 -3.63 -40.00
N GLY A 508 5.76 -3.91 -39.28
CA GLY A 508 7.05 -3.24 -39.43
C GLY A 508 7.11 -1.76 -39.01
N THR A 509 6.07 -1.23 -38.37
CA THR A 509 6.00 0.15 -37.86
C THR A 509 6.19 0.12 -36.34
N GLU A 510 7.46 0.07 -35.90
CA GLU A 510 7.79 0.27 -34.48
C GLU A 510 7.79 1.78 -34.18
N SER A 511 6.70 2.30 -33.62
CA SER A 511 6.76 3.57 -32.89
C SER A 511 7.34 3.30 -31.49
N GLU A 512 8.17 4.20 -30.98
CA GLU A 512 8.86 4.05 -29.68
C GLU A 512 7.90 4.06 -28.46
N GLU A 513 6.62 4.44 -28.64
CA GLU A 513 5.68 4.72 -27.54
C GLU A 513 4.77 3.55 -27.15
N GLU A 514 4.63 2.48 -27.95
CA GLU A 514 3.80 1.31 -27.59
C GLU A 514 4.49 -0.01 -27.95
N ALA A 515 5.08 -0.67 -26.95
CA ALA A 515 5.84 -1.88 -27.17
C ALA A 515 4.98 -3.04 -27.72
N GLY A 516 5.53 -3.74 -28.72
CA GLY A 516 4.93 -4.95 -29.31
C GLY A 516 5.06 -6.19 -28.42
N LEU A 517 5.43 -7.33 -29.01
CA LEU A 517 5.62 -8.60 -28.29
C LEU A 517 6.99 -8.66 -27.57
N PRO A 518 7.19 -9.41 -26.47
CA PRO A 518 6.20 -10.30 -25.84
C PRO A 518 5.10 -9.52 -25.11
N MET A 519 3.88 -10.03 -25.13
CA MET A 519 2.83 -9.57 -24.23
C MET A 519 2.89 -10.35 -22.91
N LEU A 520 2.86 -9.65 -21.78
CA LEU A 520 2.95 -10.21 -20.43
C LEU A 520 1.59 -10.14 -19.75
N ALA A 521 1.17 -11.23 -19.10
CA ALA A 521 -0.09 -11.26 -18.37
C ALA A 521 -0.15 -10.19 -17.27
N SER A 522 -1.35 -9.66 -17.03
CA SER A 522 -1.61 -8.58 -16.06
C SER A 522 -2.46 -8.99 -14.86
N ALA A 523 -3.09 -10.18 -14.91
CA ALA A 523 -4.11 -10.57 -13.94
C ALA A 523 -3.60 -10.80 -12.50
N CYS A 524 -2.28 -10.94 -12.32
CA CYS A 524 -1.62 -11.17 -11.05
C CYS A 524 -1.13 -9.85 -10.42
N PRO A 525 -1.77 -9.34 -9.35
CA PRO A 525 -1.39 -8.04 -8.78
C PRO A 525 0.02 -8.01 -8.19
N GLY A 526 0.49 -9.13 -7.60
CA GLY A 526 1.86 -9.22 -7.11
C GLY A 526 2.91 -9.07 -8.21
N TRP A 527 2.63 -9.54 -9.43
CA TRP A 527 3.48 -9.30 -10.61
C TRP A 527 3.44 -7.83 -11.03
N ILE A 528 2.25 -7.24 -11.09
CA ILE A 528 2.08 -5.82 -11.42
C ILE A 528 2.87 -4.94 -10.45
N CYS A 529 2.69 -5.13 -9.14
CA CYS A 529 3.40 -4.36 -8.11
C CYS A 529 4.93 -4.51 -8.26
N TYR A 530 5.41 -5.72 -8.56
CA TYR A 530 6.82 -5.97 -8.80
C TYR A 530 7.33 -5.26 -10.05
N ALA A 531 6.57 -5.29 -11.16
CA ALA A 531 6.94 -4.60 -12.39
C ALA A 531 6.96 -3.07 -12.21
N GLU A 532 5.95 -2.49 -11.57
CA GLU A 532 5.84 -1.05 -11.35
C GLU A 532 6.99 -0.50 -10.49
N LYS A 533 7.42 -1.26 -9.49
CA LYS A 533 8.46 -0.83 -8.54
C LYS A 533 9.87 -1.17 -9.00
N ALA A 534 10.09 -2.40 -9.47
CA ALA A 534 11.43 -2.91 -9.75
C ALA A 534 11.80 -2.93 -11.25
N HIS A 535 10.82 -2.98 -12.15
CA HIS A 535 11.02 -3.23 -13.57
C HIS A 535 10.11 -2.40 -14.47
N LYS A 536 10.20 -1.07 -14.34
CA LYS A 536 9.40 -0.12 -15.13
C LYS A 536 9.55 -0.37 -16.64
N GLU A 537 10.71 -0.86 -17.06
CA GLU A 537 10.98 -1.28 -18.43
C GLU A 537 10.08 -2.39 -18.98
N MET A 538 9.43 -3.17 -18.10
CA MET A 538 8.52 -4.25 -18.47
C MET A 538 7.09 -3.75 -18.71
N LEU A 539 6.73 -2.58 -18.19
CA LEU A 539 5.35 -2.06 -18.23
C LEU A 539 4.77 -1.93 -19.64
N PRO A 540 5.52 -1.47 -20.67
CA PRO A 540 5.00 -1.43 -22.04
C PRO A 540 4.57 -2.81 -22.58
N TYR A 541 5.19 -3.89 -22.07
CA TYR A 541 4.90 -5.26 -22.47
C TYR A 541 3.74 -5.88 -21.68
N ILE A 542 3.31 -5.29 -20.57
CA ILE A 542 2.18 -5.79 -19.77
C ILE A 542 0.87 -5.53 -20.50
N SER A 543 0.01 -6.56 -20.51
CA SER A 543 -1.33 -6.50 -21.07
C SER A 543 -2.19 -5.45 -20.36
N TRP A 544 -3.02 -4.74 -21.12
CA TRP A 544 -4.00 -3.80 -20.60
C TRP A 544 -5.26 -4.46 -20.08
N THR A 545 -5.47 -5.75 -20.34
CA THR A 545 -6.67 -6.46 -19.88
C THR A 545 -6.78 -6.41 -18.35
N LYS A 546 -7.96 -6.01 -17.84
CA LYS A 546 -8.29 -6.05 -16.41
C LYS A 546 -8.30 -7.50 -15.89
N SER A 547 -7.99 -7.71 -14.61
CA SER A 547 -8.11 -9.06 -14.02
C SER A 547 -9.58 -9.48 -13.87
N PRO A 548 -9.91 -10.78 -13.70
CA PRO A 548 -11.29 -11.24 -13.55
C PRO A 548 -12.03 -10.59 -12.38
N GLN A 549 -11.32 -10.17 -11.33
CA GLN A 549 -11.89 -9.39 -10.23
C GLN A 549 -12.46 -8.05 -10.73
N GLN A 550 -11.65 -7.29 -11.45
CA GLN A 550 -12.02 -5.95 -11.91
C GLN A 550 -12.99 -6.00 -13.09
N VAL A 551 -12.85 -6.99 -13.97
CA VAL A 551 -13.86 -7.28 -15.00
C VAL A 551 -15.21 -7.59 -14.35
N MET A 552 -15.23 -8.38 -13.27
CA MET A 552 -16.48 -8.64 -12.56
C MET A 552 -17.06 -7.38 -11.93
N GLY A 553 -16.22 -6.50 -11.37
CA GLY A 553 -16.65 -5.19 -10.87
C GLY A 553 -17.34 -4.34 -11.94
N THR A 554 -16.73 -4.22 -13.12
CA THR A 554 -17.31 -3.52 -14.26
C THR A 554 -18.63 -4.19 -14.72
N ILE A 555 -18.68 -5.52 -14.82
CA ILE A 555 -19.91 -6.25 -15.20
C ILE A 555 -21.02 -5.99 -14.17
N VAL A 556 -20.73 -6.14 -12.88
CA VAL A 556 -21.71 -5.97 -11.79
C VAL A 556 -22.27 -4.55 -11.77
N LYS A 557 -21.39 -3.54 -11.79
CA LYS A 557 -21.80 -2.15 -11.60
C LYS A 557 -22.36 -1.48 -12.85
N GLU A 558 -21.81 -1.79 -14.03
CA GLU A 558 -22.17 -1.09 -15.25
C GLU A 558 -23.13 -1.87 -16.15
N TYR A 559 -23.15 -3.20 -16.08
CA TYR A 559 -24.01 -4.04 -16.91
C TYR A 559 -25.18 -4.64 -16.14
N LEU A 560 -24.91 -5.41 -15.07
CA LEU A 560 -25.94 -6.10 -14.29
C LEU A 560 -26.77 -5.13 -13.46
N GLY A 561 -26.14 -4.12 -12.85
CA GLY A 561 -26.82 -3.07 -12.11
C GLY A 561 -28.00 -2.46 -12.85
N ARG A 562 -27.83 -2.14 -14.14
CA ARG A 562 -28.89 -1.59 -15.00
C ARG A 562 -30.04 -2.58 -15.23
N LYS A 563 -29.71 -3.87 -15.25
CA LYS A 563 -30.64 -4.96 -15.52
C LYS A 563 -31.39 -5.46 -14.28
N TRP A 564 -30.99 -5.08 -13.06
CA TRP A 564 -31.80 -5.40 -11.87
C TRP A 564 -33.06 -4.51 -11.82
N GLY A 565 -34.19 -5.09 -11.41
CA GLY A 565 -35.42 -4.34 -11.16
C GLY A 565 -35.31 -3.55 -9.86
N LYS A 566 -35.79 -2.30 -9.82
CA LYS A 566 -35.92 -1.59 -8.54
C LYS A 566 -36.99 -2.28 -7.69
N ARG A 567 -36.69 -2.50 -6.41
CA ARG A 567 -37.72 -2.79 -5.39
C ARG A 567 -38.66 -1.59 -5.38
N GLN A 568 -39.97 -1.82 -5.55
CA GLN A 568 -40.93 -0.71 -5.63
C GLN A 568 -40.95 0.08 -4.32
N VAL A 569 -40.51 1.34 -4.36
CA VAL A 569 -40.73 2.30 -3.27
C VAL A 569 -41.93 3.15 -3.67
N PHE A 570 -43.04 2.96 -2.95
CA PHE A 570 -44.22 3.81 -3.10
C PHE A 570 -43.92 5.17 -2.46
N VAL A 571 -43.75 6.20 -3.28
CA VAL A 571 -43.74 7.59 -2.79
C VAL A 571 -45.18 8.05 -2.70
N PHE A 572 -45.73 8.12 -1.48
CA PHE A 572 -46.99 8.82 -1.24
C PHE A 572 -46.71 10.33 -1.37
N LEU A 573 -47.12 10.92 -2.50
CA LEU A 573 -47.20 12.37 -2.62
C LEU A 573 -48.45 12.85 -1.86
N GLU A 574 -48.37 12.95 -0.52
CA GLU A 574 -49.37 13.69 0.23
C GLU A 574 -49.20 15.18 -0.06
N CYS A 575 -49.74 15.65 -1.19
CA CYS A 575 -50.20 17.02 -1.41
C CYS A 575 -50.82 17.18 -2.81
N LEU A 576 -52.10 17.57 -2.84
CA LEU A 576 -52.89 18.10 -3.96
C LEU A 576 -53.41 17.13 -5.05
N HIS A 577 -54.43 16.32 -4.70
CA HIS A 577 -55.75 16.19 -5.38
C HIS A 577 -56.31 14.76 -5.25
N PRO A 578 -57.58 14.57 -4.85
CA PRO A 578 -58.24 13.28 -4.94
C PRO A 578 -58.60 13.02 -6.41
N GLY A 579 -57.80 12.19 -7.10
CA GLY A 579 -58.20 11.63 -8.40
C GLY A 579 -57.18 11.52 -9.52
N LEU A 580 -55.87 11.66 -9.28
CA LEU A 580 -54.86 11.47 -10.34
C LEU A 580 -54.05 10.19 -10.11
N TRP A 581 -53.98 9.37 -11.16
CA TRP A 581 -53.38 8.03 -11.17
C TRP A 581 -51.95 7.98 -10.61
N LEU A 582 -51.59 6.84 -10.01
CA LEU A 582 -50.21 6.41 -9.86
C LEU A 582 -49.52 6.48 -11.22
N THR A 583 -48.71 7.51 -11.45
CA THR A 583 -47.76 7.47 -12.56
C THR A 583 -46.53 6.73 -12.05
N LEU A 584 -46.40 5.46 -12.44
CA LEU A 584 -45.10 4.77 -12.45
C LEU A 584 -44.17 5.60 -13.32
N ILE A 585 -43.28 6.38 -12.72
CA ILE A 585 -42.14 6.94 -13.45
C ILE A 585 -41.04 5.90 -13.33
N ASP A 586 -40.82 5.15 -14.41
CA ASP A 586 -39.67 4.25 -14.55
C ASP A 586 -38.42 5.12 -14.74
N LEU A 587 -37.91 5.67 -13.65
CA LEU A 587 -36.65 6.41 -13.63
C LEU A 587 -35.50 5.41 -13.51
N ASN A 588 -34.98 5.02 -14.67
CA ASN A 588 -33.63 4.57 -15.05
C ASN A 588 -32.80 3.75 -14.04
N ASP A 589 -32.29 2.61 -14.55
CA ASP A 589 -31.06 1.87 -14.24
C ASP A 589 -30.35 2.18 -12.90
N ASN A 590 -30.06 1.15 -12.08
CA ASN A 590 -29.26 1.34 -10.87
C ASN A 590 -27.89 1.92 -11.21
N ARG A 591 -27.50 2.99 -10.51
CA ARG A 591 -26.23 3.66 -10.72
C ARG A 591 -25.09 2.84 -10.11
N PRO A 592 -23.86 2.90 -10.66
CA PRO A 592 -22.71 2.21 -10.10
C PRO A 592 -22.47 2.47 -8.61
N ASP A 593 -22.75 3.68 -8.10
CA ASP A 593 -22.56 4.09 -6.71
C ASP A 593 -23.63 3.60 -5.74
N GLU A 594 -24.77 3.12 -6.27
CA GLU A 594 -25.84 2.46 -5.53
C GLU A 594 -25.55 0.97 -5.30
N ILE A 595 -24.39 0.45 -5.73
CA ILE A 595 -24.01 -0.95 -5.64
C ILE A 595 -22.74 -1.07 -4.81
N TYR A 596 -22.77 -1.92 -3.79
CA TYR A 596 -21.60 -2.25 -2.97
C TYR A 596 -21.15 -3.68 -3.31
N HIS A 597 -20.04 -3.79 -4.03
CA HIS A 597 -19.52 -5.04 -4.57
C HIS A 597 -18.33 -5.54 -3.76
N VAL A 598 -18.51 -6.72 -3.17
CA VAL A 598 -17.51 -7.47 -2.41
C VAL A 598 -16.94 -8.60 -3.27
N THR A 599 -15.65 -8.87 -3.19
CA THR A 599 -15.07 -10.08 -3.80
C THR A 599 -14.37 -10.98 -2.79
N VAL A 600 -14.45 -12.30 -3.01
CA VAL A 600 -13.73 -13.32 -2.23
C VAL A 600 -12.58 -13.90 -3.05
N MET A 601 -11.35 -13.68 -2.62
CA MET A 601 -10.14 -13.96 -3.41
C MET A 601 -9.09 -14.79 -2.63
N PRO A 602 -8.30 -15.63 -3.30
CA PRO A 602 -7.26 -16.43 -2.65
C PRO A 602 -5.98 -15.64 -2.36
N CYS A 603 -6.02 -14.30 -2.38
CA CYS A 603 -4.83 -13.45 -2.43
C CYS A 603 -5.03 -12.12 -1.71
N TYR A 604 -4.05 -11.70 -0.89
CA TYR A 604 -4.04 -10.39 -0.25
C TYR A 604 -3.80 -9.25 -1.26
N ASP A 605 -2.95 -9.45 -2.28
CA ASP A 605 -2.65 -8.41 -3.27
C ASP A 605 -3.89 -8.02 -4.10
N LYS A 606 -4.95 -8.83 -4.08
CA LYS A 606 -6.24 -8.46 -4.69
C LYS A 606 -6.95 -7.31 -3.95
N LYS A 607 -6.70 -7.15 -2.65
CA LYS A 607 -7.12 -5.96 -1.87
C LYS A 607 -6.41 -4.71 -2.39
N LEU A 608 -5.09 -4.80 -2.62
CA LEU A 608 -4.32 -3.71 -3.21
C LEU A 608 -4.80 -3.36 -4.61
N GLU A 609 -5.08 -4.37 -5.43
CA GLU A 609 -5.66 -4.15 -6.77
C GLU A 609 -6.97 -3.37 -6.68
N ALA A 610 -7.90 -3.72 -5.79
CA ALA A 610 -9.16 -3.00 -5.62
C ALA A 610 -8.99 -1.55 -5.16
N SER A 611 -7.94 -1.26 -4.38
CA SER A 611 -7.66 0.10 -3.90
C SER A 611 -7.01 1.03 -4.92
N ARG A 612 -6.56 0.52 -6.09
CA ARG A 612 -5.89 1.34 -7.10
C ARG A 612 -6.79 2.45 -7.63
N GLN A 613 -6.18 3.60 -7.95
CA GLN A 613 -6.90 4.72 -8.55
C GLN A 613 -7.41 4.40 -9.96
N ASP A 614 -6.73 3.51 -10.69
CA ASP A 614 -7.12 3.07 -12.03
C ASP A 614 -8.51 2.42 -12.09
N PHE A 615 -9.03 1.95 -10.95
CA PHE A 615 -10.34 1.32 -10.83
C PHE A 615 -11.33 2.15 -10.01
N TYR A 616 -11.02 3.44 -9.80
CA TYR A 616 -11.93 4.41 -9.20
C TYR A 616 -12.62 5.22 -10.29
N ASN A 617 -13.95 5.21 -10.28
CA ASN A 617 -14.77 6.01 -11.16
C ASN A 617 -15.08 7.35 -10.48
N GLU A 618 -14.43 8.43 -10.93
CA GLU A 618 -14.59 9.78 -10.37
C GLU A 618 -16.01 10.34 -10.57
N ILE A 619 -16.71 9.95 -11.64
CA ILE A 619 -18.05 10.47 -11.98
C ILE A 619 -19.07 9.97 -10.97
N TYR A 620 -19.01 8.68 -10.62
CA TYR A 620 -19.91 8.06 -9.66
C TYR A 620 -19.32 8.02 -8.24
N ALA A 621 -18.07 8.44 -8.05
CA ALA A 621 -17.35 8.32 -6.79
C ALA A 621 -17.39 6.90 -6.20
N THR A 622 -17.14 5.89 -7.04
CA THR A 622 -17.20 4.48 -6.65
C THR A 622 -16.11 3.64 -7.32
N ARG A 623 -15.75 2.50 -6.73
CA ARG A 623 -14.74 1.58 -7.26
C ARG A 623 -15.37 0.48 -8.08
N ASP A 624 -14.62 -0.17 -8.98
CA ASP A 624 -15.07 -1.43 -9.61
C ASP A 624 -15.39 -2.50 -8.53
N VAL A 625 -14.55 -2.59 -7.50
CA VAL A 625 -14.71 -3.47 -6.32
C VAL A 625 -14.52 -2.64 -5.06
N ASP A 626 -15.50 -2.65 -4.15
CA ASP A 626 -15.49 -1.81 -2.94
C ASP A 626 -14.72 -2.46 -1.79
N CYS A 627 -14.81 -3.78 -1.65
CA CYS A 627 -14.10 -4.53 -0.61
C CYS A 627 -13.70 -5.92 -1.09
N VAL A 628 -12.48 -6.34 -0.78
CA VAL A 628 -12.00 -7.70 -1.02
C VAL A 628 -11.80 -8.40 0.32
N ILE A 629 -12.31 -9.62 0.45
CA ILE A 629 -11.99 -10.52 1.57
C ILE A 629 -11.26 -11.75 1.05
N THR A 630 -10.32 -12.26 1.83
CA THR A 630 -9.57 -13.47 1.49
C THR A 630 -10.38 -14.74 1.75
N THR A 631 -9.96 -15.88 1.19
CA THR A 631 -10.56 -17.19 1.49
C THR A 631 -10.50 -17.50 2.98
N GLY A 632 -9.37 -17.20 3.65
CA GLY A 632 -9.25 -17.34 5.10
C GLY A 632 -10.17 -16.39 5.89
N GLU A 633 -10.38 -15.16 5.43
CA GLU A 633 -11.35 -14.24 6.06
C GLU A 633 -12.80 -14.70 5.87
N LEU A 634 -13.13 -15.33 4.75
CA LEU A 634 -14.44 -15.95 4.55
C LEU A 634 -14.69 -17.11 5.53
N GLU A 635 -13.68 -17.94 5.79
CA GLU A 635 -13.76 -19.00 6.81
C GLU A 635 -14.06 -18.42 8.19
N VAL A 636 -13.37 -17.33 8.58
CA VAL A 636 -13.62 -16.63 9.84
C VAL A 636 -15.04 -16.06 9.88
N LEU A 637 -15.49 -15.42 8.79
CA LEU A 637 -16.83 -14.86 8.66
C LEU A 637 -17.93 -15.92 8.84
N LEU A 638 -17.77 -17.08 8.20
CA LEU A 638 -18.71 -18.21 8.36
C LEU A 638 -18.82 -18.62 9.83
N ARG A 639 -17.68 -18.81 10.50
CA ARG A 639 -17.63 -19.23 11.90
C ARG A 639 -18.25 -18.20 12.84
N GLU A 640 -17.98 -16.91 12.64
CA GLU A 640 -18.58 -15.82 13.44
C GLU A 640 -20.09 -15.72 13.28
N CYS A 641 -20.62 -16.06 12.11
CA CYS A 641 -22.05 -16.15 11.85
C CYS A 641 -22.68 -17.49 12.27
N GLY A 642 -21.94 -18.40 12.92
CA GLY A 642 -22.43 -19.70 13.35
C GLY A 642 -22.66 -20.70 12.21
N TRP A 643 -21.93 -20.54 11.10
CA TRP A 643 -21.91 -21.49 9.98
C TRP A 643 -20.63 -22.32 10.01
N GLU A 644 -20.79 -23.62 10.22
CA GLU A 644 -19.70 -24.58 10.02
C GLU A 644 -19.54 -24.93 8.52
N LEU A 645 -18.33 -25.29 8.11
CA LEU A 645 -18.04 -25.69 6.72
C LEU A 645 -18.87 -26.92 6.27
N SER A 646 -19.19 -27.83 7.20
CA SER A 646 -20.08 -28.97 7.00
C SER A 646 -21.48 -28.53 6.52
N ARG A 647 -22.05 -27.53 7.20
CA ARG A 647 -23.36 -26.94 6.89
C ARG A 647 -23.38 -26.31 5.50
N VAL A 648 -22.31 -25.63 5.09
CA VAL A 648 -22.21 -25.05 3.74
C VAL A 648 -22.43 -26.12 2.67
N ALA A 649 -21.77 -27.27 2.81
CA ALA A 649 -21.93 -28.35 1.84
C ALA A 649 -23.27 -29.11 1.95
N GLU A 650 -23.87 -29.20 3.14
CA GLU A 650 -25.21 -29.77 3.32
C GLU A 650 -26.28 -28.90 2.65
N GLU A 651 -26.19 -27.58 2.82
CA GLU A 651 -27.10 -26.60 2.22
C GLU A 651 -26.99 -26.56 0.69
N GLY A 652 -25.78 -26.75 0.15
CA GLY A 652 -25.53 -26.80 -1.30
C GLY A 652 -25.82 -28.15 -2.00
N GLY A 653 -26.20 -29.18 -1.23
CA GLY A 653 -26.38 -30.54 -1.72
C GLY A 653 -27.62 -30.76 -2.60
N PRO A 654 -27.72 -31.90 -3.30
CA PRO A 654 -28.76 -32.20 -4.28
C PRO A 654 -30.21 -32.20 -3.76
N GLU A 655 -30.44 -32.44 -2.46
CA GLU A 655 -31.80 -32.46 -1.89
C GLU A 655 -32.46 -31.06 -1.82
N ARG A 656 -31.69 -29.96 -1.68
CA ARG A 656 -32.22 -28.58 -1.73
C ARG A 656 -32.18 -27.95 -3.13
N GLN A 657 -31.46 -28.54 -4.08
CA GLN A 657 -31.36 -28.06 -5.48
C GLN A 657 -32.71 -27.95 -6.20
N ALA A 658 -33.72 -28.72 -5.80
CA ALA A 658 -35.05 -28.68 -6.39
C ALA A 658 -35.88 -27.42 -6.04
N ARG A 659 -35.46 -26.62 -5.04
CA ARG A 659 -36.17 -25.41 -4.61
C ARG A 659 -35.56 -24.10 -5.11
N ASP A 660 -34.27 -24.11 -5.47
CA ASP A 660 -33.49 -22.90 -5.80
C ASP A 660 -32.86 -22.95 -7.20
N ALA A 661 -33.47 -23.69 -8.14
CA ALA A 661 -33.00 -23.85 -9.51
C ALA A 661 -33.13 -22.58 -10.39
N GLY A 662 -33.35 -21.41 -9.79
CA GLY A 662 -33.43 -20.14 -10.50
C GLY A 662 -32.23 -19.27 -10.17
N SER A 663 -31.16 -19.32 -10.97
CA SER A 663 -30.34 -18.10 -11.15
C SER A 663 -31.34 -16.99 -11.45
N GLU A 664 -31.31 -15.88 -10.69
CA GLU A 664 -32.22 -14.76 -10.94
C GLU A 664 -32.10 -14.35 -12.41
N LYS A 665 -33.21 -14.47 -13.14
CA LYS A 665 -33.28 -14.07 -14.54
C LYS A 665 -33.20 -12.56 -14.60
N LEU A 666 -32.28 -12.04 -15.41
CA LEU A 666 -32.19 -10.62 -15.75
C LEU A 666 -33.51 -10.17 -16.41
N LYS A 667 -33.77 -8.86 -16.50
CA LYS A 667 -34.97 -8.30 -17.14
C LYS A 667 -35.24 -8.83 -18.56
N ASP A 668 -34.19 -9.23 -19.28
CA ASP A 668 -34.25 -9.80 -20.62
C ASP A 668 -34.35 -11.34 -20.65
N GLY A 669 -34.47 -11.98 -19.48
CA GLY A 669 -34.58 -13.42 -19.31
C GLY A 669 -33.25 -14.18 -19.26
N SER A 670 -32.11 -13.51 -19.46
CA SER A 670 -30.78 -14.13 -19.43
C SER A 670 -30.27 -14.37 -18.00
N THR A 671 -29.37 -15.34 -17.82
CA THR A 671 -28.73 -15.69 -16.54
C THR A 671 -27.22 -15.72 -16.73
N ILE A 672 -26.48 -15.24 -15.71
CA ILE A 672 -25.02 -15.32 -15.75
C ILE A 672 -24.60 -16.79 -15.55
N PRO A 673 -23.76 -17.35 -16.43
CA PRO A 673 -23.27 -18.72 -16.29
C PRO A 673 -22.47 -18.89 -15.00
N GLU A 674 -22.74 -19.98 -14.29
CA GLU A 674 -22.06 -20.31 -13.05
C GLU A 674 -20.96 -21.34 -13.31
N MET A 675 -19.82 -21.17 -12.65
CA MET A 675 -18.75 -22.16 -12.60
C MET A 675 -18.25 -22.60 -14.00
N MET A 676 -18.11 -21.66 -14.93
CA MET A 676 -17.58 -21.93 -16.27
C MET A 676 -16.16 -22.50 -16.21
N GLN A 677 -15.93 -23.58 -16.97
CA GLN A 677 -14.62 -24.21 -17.07
C GLN A 677 -13.79 -23.59 -18.19
N HIS A 678 -12.52 -23.37 -17.91
CA HIS A 678 -11.55 -22.88 -18.89
C HIS A 678 -10.36 -23.85 -18.92
N GLY A 679 -10.02 -24.38 -20.10
CA GLY A 679 -8.83 -25.23 -20.26
C GLY A 679 -7.55 -24.48 -19.90
N GLY A 680 -6.47 -25.17 -19.55
CA GLY A 680 -5.19 -24.55 -19.21
C GLY A 680 -4.85 -24.66 -17.73
N THR A 681 -4.86 -23.53 -17.01
CA THR A 681 -4.37 -23.45 -15.63
C THR A 681 -5.47 -22.98 -14.68
N SER A 682 -5.39 -23.34 -13.40
CA SER A 682 -6.30 -22.79 -12.38
C SER A 682 -6.09 -21.29 -12.13
N SER A 683 -5.04 -20.67 -12.69
CA SER A 683 -4.59 -19.32 -12.33
C SER A 683 -4.86 -18.24 -13.38
N GLY A 684 -5.43 -18.58 -14.54
CA GLY A 684 -5.79 -17.58 -15.53
C GLY A 684 -6.09 -18.16 -16.90
N SER A 685 -5.41 -19.24 -17.30
CA SER A 685 -5.53 -19.87 -18.63
C SER A 685 -5.20 -18.98 -19.82
N TYR A 686 -4.64 -17.79 -19.62
CA TYR A 686 -4.42 -16.82 -20.69
C TYR A 686 -3.52 -17.37 -21.80
N LEU A 687 -2.39 -18.00 -21.44
CA LEU A 687 -1.49 -18.62 -22.42
C LEU A 687 -2.21 -19.74 -23.20
N HIS A 688 -2.98 -20.56 -22.50
CA HIS A 688 -3.73 -21.65 -23.14
C HIS A 688 -4.80 -21.11 -24.08
N SER A 689 -5.55 -20.08 -23.69
CA SER A 689 -6.58 -19.44 -24.51
C SER A 689 -5.99 -18.84 -25.78
N ILE A 690 -4.82 -18.20 -25.70
CA ILE A 690 -4.09 -17.71 -26.88
C ILE A 690 -3.68 -18.88 -27.79
N ILE A 691 -3.07 -19.94 -27.25
CA ILE A 691 -2.67 -21.11 -28.04
C ILE A 691 -3.89 -21.76 -28.72
N SER A 692 -4.98 -21.96 -27.99
CA SER A 692 -6.21 -22.56 -28.51
C SER A 692 -6.82 -21.69 -29.61
N HIS A 693 -6.84 -20.38 -29.45
CA HIS A 693 -7.26 -19.44 -30.49
C HIS A 693 -6.38 -19.53 -31.75
N ILE A 694 -5.05 -19.52 -31.60
CA ILE A 694 -4.10 -19.65 -32.73
C ILE A 694 -4.31 -20.96 -33.47
N ARG A 695 -4.57 -22.07 -32.76
CA ARG A 695 -4.84 -23.37 -33.37
C ARG A 695 -6.19 -23.41 -34.08
N ALA A 696 -7.22 -22.77 -33.51
CA ALA A 696 -8.55 -22.70 -34.11
C ALA A 696 -8.58 -21.85 -35.40
N GLU A 697 -7.79 -20.78 -35.46
CA GLU A 697 -7.70 -19.92 -36.65
C GLU A 697 -6.72 -20.41 -37.73
N SER A 698 -5.89 -21.42 -37.41
CA SER A 698 -4.87 -21.90 -38.33
C SER A 698 -5.48 -22.61 -39.53
N GLN A 699 -5.04 -22.24 -40.74
CA GLN A 699 -5.39 -22.93 -41.98
C GLN A 699 -4.56 -24.19 -42.22
N VAL A 700 -3.48 -24.38 -41.45
CA VAL A 700 -2.58 -25.55 -41.52
C VAL A 700 -2.58 -26.31 -40.20
N PRO A 701 -2.39 -27.64 -40.22
CA PRO A 701 -2.24 -28.42 -38.99
C PRO A 701 -1.08 -27.92 -38.13
N LEU A 702 -1.32 -27.77 -36.82
CA LEU A 702 -0.33 -27.28 -35.86
C LEU A 702 -0.04 -28.29 -34.76
N VAL A 703 1.24 -28.44 -34.45
CA VAL A 703 1.77 -29.30 -33.37
C VAL A 703 2.23 -28.41 -32.20
N LEU A 704 1.81 -28.75 -30.98
CA LEU A 704 2.22 -28.05 -29.75
C LEU A 704 3.28 -28.89 -29.02
N GLU A 705 4.41 -28.27 -28.71
CA GLU A 705 5.42 -28.80 -27.81
C GLU A 705 5.41 -28.04 -26.49
N ILE A 706 5.46 -28.78 -25.37
CA ILE A 706 5.54 -28.23 -24.02
C ILE A 706 6.82 -28.74 -23.37
N LYS A 707 7.62 -27.81 -22.83
CA LYS A 707 8.90 -28.12 -22.19
C LYS A 707 9.00 -27.47 -20.82
N ALA A 708 9.13 -28.28 -19.78
CA ALA A 708 9.44 -27.78 -18.45
C ALA A 708 10.86 -27.19 -18.41
N ILE A 709 10.97 -25.95 -17.95
CA ILE A 709 12.19 -25.20 -17.74
C ILE A 709 12.48 -25.22 -16.25
N ARG A 710 13.34 -26.15 -15.82
CA ARG A 710 13.72 -26.41 -14.41
C ARG A 710 12.64 -27.09 -13.57
N ASN A 711 11.40 -26.60 -13.57
CA ASN A 711 10.30 -27.16 -12.76
C ASN A 711 8.92 -26.92 -13.41
N ALA A 712 7.86 -27.45 -12.81
CA ALA A 712 6.48 -27.34 -13.30
C ALA A 712 5.90 -25.91 -13.24
N ASP A 713 6.56 -25.00 -12.51
CA ASP A 713 6.18 -23.59 -12.42
C ASP A 713 6.82 -22.75 -13.53
N TYR A 714 7.70 -23.31 -14.36
CA TYR A 714 8.20 -22.65 -15.54
C TYR A 714 8.16 -23.60 -16.73
N GLU A 715 7.22 -23.38 -17.64
CA GLU A 715 7.00 -24.21 -18.82
C GLU A 715 7.02 -23.34 -20.08
N GLU A 716 7.69 -23.81 -21.13
CA GLU A 716 7.72 -23.18 -22.45
C GLU A 716 6.81 -23.95 -23.41
N PHE A 717 6.03 -23.21 -24.19
CA PHE A 717 5.04 -23.71 -25.13
C PHE A 717 5.41 -23.21 -26.52
N THR A 718 5.71 -24.12 -27.44
CA THR A 718 6.06 -23.78 -28.82
C THR A 718 5.11 -24.47 -29.78
N VAL A 719 4.48 -23.69 -30.66
CA VAL A 719 3.55 -24.16 -31.68
C VAL A 719 4.25 -24.12 -33.03
N TYR A 720 4.28 -25.27 -33.71
CA TYR A 720 4.90 -25.48 -35.01
C TYR A 720 3.84 -25.80 -36.07
N GLU A 721 4.09 -25.42 -37.32
CA GLU A 721 3.41 -26.02 -38.48
C GLU A 721 3.79 -27.51 -38.57
N GLU A 722 2.85 -28.38 -38.93
CA GLU A 722 3.14 -29.81 -39.15
C GLU A 722 3.82 -29.99 -40.51
N ASN A 723 5.03 -30.59 -40.52
CA ASN A 723 5.75 -30.86 -41.77
C ASN A 723 5.44 -32.27 -42.29
N GLY A 724 4.85 -32.36 -43.48
CA GLY A 724 4.57 -33.64 -44.17
C GLY A 724 5.80 -34.34 -44.76
N SER A 725 7.01 -33.80 -44.59
CA SER A 725 8.25 -34.30 -45.20
C SER A 725 9.20 -34.88 -44.17
N GLY A 726 9.21 -36.22 -44.03
CA GLY A 726 10.32 -37.12 -43.66
C GLY A 726 11.35 -36.79 -42.56
N ASP A 727 11.28 -35.65 -41.89
CA ASP A 727 12.14 -35.25 -40.80
C ASP A 727 11.69 -35.95 -39.53
N GLU A 728 12.62 -36.55 -38.78
CA GLU A 728 12.33 -37.42 -37.63
C GLU A 728 11.55 -36.69 -36.51
N THR A 729 11.49 -35.36 -36.54
CA THR A 729 10.79 -34.53 -35.56
C THR A 729 9.35 -34.17 -35.92
N GLY A 730 8.96 -34.21 -37.21
CA GLY A 730 7.63 -33.78 -37.70
C GLY A 730 7.32 -32.28 -37.56
N LYS A 731 8.30 -31.44 -37.21
CA LYS A 731 8.09 -30.01 -36.88
C LYS A 731 8.54 -29.09 -38.02
N GLY A 732 7.67 -28.15 -38.38
CA GLY A 732 7.93 -27.08 -39.35
C GLY A 732 8.25 -25.73 -38.71
N LYS A 733 7.74 -24.67 -39.31
CA LYS A 733 7.99 -23.29 -38.86
C LYS A 733 7.35 -23.01 -37.51
N VAL A 734 8.05 -22.27 -36.64
CA VAL A 734 7.47 -21.78 -35.37
C VAL A 734 6.42 -20.71 -35.63
N VAL A 735 5.17 -21.02 -35.30
CA VAL A 735 4.02 -20.09 -35.41
C VAL A 735 3.91 -19.21 -34.17
N PHE A 736 4.05 -19.82 -32.99
CA PHE A 736 3.91 -19.15 -31.71
C PHE A 736 4.87 -19.74 -30.68
N LYS A 737 5.39 -18.89 -29.80
CA LYS A 737 6.20 -19.29 -28.65
C LYS A 737 5.75 -18.51 -27.42
N GLY A 738 5.35 -19.21 -26.37
CA GLY A 738 4.98 -18.60 -25.11
C GLY A 738 5.55 -19.32 -23.91
N ALA A 739 5.39 -18.73 -22.73
CA ALA A 739 5.82 -19.36 -21.48
C ALA A 739 4.82 -19.13 -20.35
N LYS A 740 4.69 -20.12 -19.47
CA LYS A 740 4.09 -20.02 -18.15
C LYS A 740 5.22 -19.87 -17.14
N CYS A 741 5.16 -18.84 -16.30
CA CYS A 741 6.21 -18.49 -15.35
C CYS A 741 5.63 -18.08 -14.00
N TYR A 742 5.60 -19.03 -13.06
CA TYR A 742 5.04 -18.87 -11.72
C TYR A 742 6.15 -18.83 -10.68
N GLY A 743 5.96 -18.00 -9.65
CA GLY A 743 6.92 -17.80 -8.56
C GLY A 743 8.00 -16.76 -8.87
N PHE A 744 8.30 -15.91 -7.88
CA PHE A 744 9.27 -14.79 -8.02
C PHE A 744 10.64 -15.19 -8.59
N ARG A 745 11.18 -16.35 -8.20
CA ARG A 745 12.48 -16.81 -8.70
C ARG A 745 12.47 -17.04 -10.21
N ASN A 746 11.36 -17.54 -10.75
CA ASN A 746 11.19 -17.72 -12.19
C ASN A 746 10.93 -16.37 -12.88
N LEU A 747 10.11 -15.50 -12.28
CA LEU A 747 9.85 -14.14 -12.78
C LEU A 747 11.14 -13.36 -13.04
N GLN A 748 12.07 -13.36 -12.07
CA GLN A 748 13.37 -12.68 -12.20
C GLN A 748 14.17 -13.17 -13.42
N ASN A 749 14.03 -14.44 -13.81
CA ASN A 749 14.72 -14.98 -14.99
C ASN A 749 14.05 -14.51 -16.29
N ILE A 750 12.71 -14.49 -16.32
CA ILE A 750 11.95 -13.98 -17.47
C ILE A 750 12.26 -12.51 -17.72
N VAL A 751 12.24 -11.67 -16.68
CA VAL A 751 12.55 -10.23 -16.81
C VAL A 751 13.95 -10.03 -17.39
N ARG A 752 14.96 -10.75 -16.88
CA ARG A 752 16.33 -10.69 -17.41
C ARG A 752 16.41 -11.19 -18.86
N LYS A 753 15.64 -12.21 -19.24
CA LYS A 753 15.60 -12.74 -20.61
C LYS A 753 14.99 -11.73 -21.57
N ILE A 754 13.81 -11.20 -21.25
CA ILE A 754 13.12 -10.19 -22.06
C ILE A 754 13.98 -8.93 -22.18
N GLY A 755 14.57 -8.45 -21.08
CA GLY A 755 15.46 -7.28 -21.11
C GLY A 755 16.65 -7.45 -22.05
N LYS A 756 17.27 -8.64 -22.08
CA LYS A 756 18.35 -8.96 -23.03
C LYS A 756 17.86 -9.00 -24.48
N GLU A 757 16.72 -9.65 -24.73
CA GLU A 757 16.14 -9.79 -26.08
C GLU A 757 15.72 -8.44 -26.68
N LYS A 758 15.22 -7.52 -25.84
CA LYS A 758 14.74 -6.20 -26.26
C LYS A 758 15.78 -5.09 -26.16
N GLY A 759 17.01 -5.41 -25.74
CA GLY A 759 18.08 -4.42 -25.58
C GLY A 759 17.80 -3.37 -24.49
N VAL A 760 16.83 -3.64 -23.59
CA VAL A 760 16.49 -2.74 -22.50
C VAL A 760 17.38 -3.05 -21.29
N ARG A 761 18.00 -2.01 -20.72
CA ARG A 761 18.83 -2.15 -19.52
C ARG A 761 17.93 -2.50 -18.34
N THR A 762 17.83 -3.79 -18.01
CA THR A 762 17.21 -4.22 -16.76
C THR A 762 18.12 -3.81 -15.60
N GLY A 763 17.57 -3.06 -14.65
CA GLY A 763 18.29 -2.71 -13.43
C GLY A 763 18.74 -3.99 -12.74
N ALA A 764 20.03 -4.11 -12.46
CA ALA A 764 20.50 -5.19 -11.61
C ALA A 764 19.95 -4.90 -10.21
N GLY A 765 18.98 -5.70 -9.75
CA GLY A 765 18.51 -5.67 -8.37
C GLY A 765 19.67 -5.82 -7.38
N ALA A 766 19.39 -5.69 -6.08
CA ALA A 766 20.38 -5.57 -4.99
C ALA A 766 21.58 -6.57 -5.00
N ALA A 767 21.50 -7.70 -5.72
CA ALA A 767 22.59 -8.65 -5.92
C ALA A 767 23.60 -8.31 -7.05
N GLY A 768 23.43 -7.20 -7.78
CA GLY A 768 24.24 -6.86 -8.96
C GLY A 768 25.52 -6.04 -8.73
N ARG A 769 25.78 -5.58 -7.50
CA ARG A 769 26.92 -4.71 -7.20
C ARG A 769 28.18 -5.50 -6.87
N LEU A 770 28.72 -6.25 -7.83
CA LEU A 770 30.12 -6.71 -7.84
C LEU A 770 30.52 -7.06 -9.27
N GLY A 771 31.09 -6.09 -9.99
CA GLY A 771 31.58 -6.34 -11.34
C GLY A 771 31.73 -5.10 -12.24
N GLY A 772 32.17 -3.97 -11.70
CA GLY A 772 32.63 -2.87 -12.54
C GLY A 772 33.97 -3.23 -13.19
N ARG A 773 33.95 -3.69 -14.44
CA ARG A 773 35.11 -3.55 -15.32
C ARG A 773 34.67 -3.26 -16.77
N VAL A 774 35.16 -2.11 -17.23
CA VAL A 774 35.06 -1.56 -18.57
C VAL A 774 35.33 -2.62 -19.64
N GLY A 775 34.46 -2.66 -20.66
CA GLY A 775 34.65 -3.48 -21.86
C GLY A 775 33.84 -2.94 -23.03
N ALA A 776 34.32 -1.88 -23.67
CA ALA A 776 33.97 -1.62 -25.07
C ALA A 776 34.44 -2.84 -25.88
N GLY A 777 33.52 -3.58 -26.50
CA GLY A 777 33.85 -4.86 -27.14
C GLY A 777 32.82 -5.34 -28.15
N ARG A 778 33.05 -4.94 -29.41
CA ARG A 778 32.78 -5.68 -30.67
C ARG A 778 31.46 -6.46 -30.81
N ARG A 779 30.63 -5.97 -31.74
CA ARG A 779 29.69 -6.78 -32.53
C ARG A 779 30.49 -7.85 -33.32
N LEU A 780 30.63 -9.04 -32.75
CA LEU A 780 31.16 -10.21 -33.45
C LEU A 780 30.00 -10.87 -34.21
N LYS A 781 29.99 -10.68 -35.53
CA LYS A 781 29.29 -11.56 -36.48
C LYS A 781 29.91 -12.96 -36.36
N LYS A 782 29.19 -13.90 -35.75
CA LYS A 782 29.44 -15.34 -35.80
C LYS A 782 28.15 -15.90 -36.41
N GLY A 783 28.13 -16.25 -37.69
CA GLY A 783 28.69 -17.49 -38.19
C GLY A 783 27.53 -18.49 -38.29
N ASN A 784 26.98 -18.62 -39.49
CA ASN A 784 25.79 -19.40 -39.85
C ASN A 784 25.77 -20.80 -39.20
N THR A 785 24.79 -21.06 -38.32
CA THR A 785 24.32 -22.41 -37.99
C THR A 785 22.86 -22.28 -37.55
N GLU A 786 21.99 -22.99 -38.23
CA GLU A 786 20.54 -22.84 -38.23
C GLU A 786 19.90 -23.25 -36.90
N THR A 787 19.35 -22.26 -36.21
CA THR A 787 18.06 -22.22 -35.48
C THR A 787 18.10 -20.93 -34.66
N GLU A 788 17.72 -19.80 -35.27
CA GLU A 788 17.51 -18.57 -34.50
C GLU A 788 16.41 -18.86 -33.47
N ASP A 789 16.77 -18.88 -32.18
CA ASP A 789 15.84 -19.12 -31.08
C ASP A 789 14.85 -17.95 -31.01
N LYS A 790 13.66 -18.13 -31.60
CA LYS A 790 12.58 -17.13 -31.59
C LYS A 790 12.34 -16.67 -30.14
N GLY A 791 12.26 -15.36 -29.93
CA GLY A 791 11.85 -14.77 -28.64
C GLY A 791 10.40 -15.14 -28.30
N TYR A 792 9.97 -14.84 -27.06
CA TYR A 792 8.58 -15.08 -26.68
C TYR A 792 7.62 -14.11 -27.38
N ASP A 793 6.48 -14.64 -27.81
CA ASP A 793 5.31 -13.86 -28.22
C ASP A 793 4.45 -13.51 -26.99
N TYR A 794 4.35 -14.41 -26.01
CA TYR A 794 3.52 -14.21 -24.81
C TYR A 794 4.11 -14.86 -23.55
N VAL A 795 3.93 -14.25 -22.38
CA VAL A 795 4.29 -14.88 -21.10
C VAL A 795 3.15 -14.72 -20.08
N GLU A 796 2.64 -15.85 -19.60
CA GLU A 796 1.74 -15.92 -18.44
C GLU A 796 2.57 -15.86 -17.15
N VAL A 797 2.30 -14.88 -16.29
CA VAL A 797 3.12 -14.60 -15.11
C VAL A 797 2.27 -14.63 -13.84
N MET A 798 2.73 -15.36 -12.82
CA MET A 798 2.13 -15.38 -11.48
C MET A 798 3.20 -15.22 -10.38
N ALA A 799 2.93 -14.36 -9.41
CA ALA A 799 3.81 -14.11 -8.27
C ALA A 799 4.02 -15.35 -7.38
N CYS A 800 2.97 -16.15 -7.16
CA CYS A 800 3.00 -17.34 -6.31
C CYS A 800 3.41 -18.59 -7.10
N PRO A 801 4.30 -19.46 -6.57
CA PRO A 801 4.50 -20.82 -7.11
C PRO A 801 3.18 -21.59 -7.06
N GLY A 802 2.87 -22.41 -8.07
CA GLY A 802 1.56 -23.05 -8.21
C GLY A 802 0.41 -22.10 -8.56
N GLY A 803 0.66 -20.80 -8.64
CA GLY A 803 -0.33 -19.78 -8.99
C GLY A 803 -1.38 -19.52 -7.89
N CYS A 804 -2.58 -19.12 -8.29
CA CYS A 804 -3.63 -18.61 -7.40
C CYS A 804 -4.16 -19.65 -6.39
N VAL A 805 -4.09 -20.95 -6.69
CA VAL A 805 -4.50 -22.01 -5.75
C VAL A 805 -3.56 -22.10 -4.53
N ASN A 806 -2.36 -21.55 -4.65
CA ASN A 806 -1.39 -21.40 -3.57
C ASN A 806 -1.20 -19.92 -3.19
N GLY A 807 -2.22 -19.08 -3.41
CA GLY A 807 -2.16 -17.67 -3.04
C GLY A 807 -2.09 -17.46 -1.53
N GLY A 808 -1.52 -16.33 -1.09
CA GLY A 808 -1.34 -16.02 0.33
C GLY A 808 -2.65 -15.91 1.14
N GLY A 809 -3.79 -15.67 0.49
CA GLY A 809 -5.10 -15.56 1.16
C GLY A 809 -5.87 -16.87 1.29
N GLN A 810 -5.28 -18.01 0.91
CA GLN A 810 -5.93 -19.32 0.98
C GLN A 810 -6.10 -19.81 2.42
N MET A 811 -7.00 -20.78 2.61
CA MET A 811 -7.14 -21.46 3.91
C MET A 811 -5.91 -22.28 4.27
N LYS A 812 -5.68 -22.42 5.58
CA LYS A 812 -4.63 -23.26 6.14
C LYS A 812 -5.10 -24.73 6.20
N PRO A 813 -4.22 -25.73 6.02
CA PRO A 813 -4.60 -27.13 6.16
C PRO A 813 -5.14 -27.43 7.57
N ILE A 814 -6.24 -28.19 7.65
CA ILE A 814 -6.83 -28.65 8.92
C ILE A 814 -5.98 -29.82 9.45
N ILE A 815 -5.45 -29.70 10.67
CA ILE A 815 -4.68 -30.76 11.35
C ILE A 815 -5.62 -31.44 12.36
N ASN A 816 -5.74 -32.77 12.31
CA ASN A 816 -6.55 -33.53 13.28
C ASN A 816 -5.93 -33.48 14.69
N GLU A 817 -6.72 -33.07 15.68
CA GLU A 817 -6.33 -32.85 17.09
C GLU A 817 -5.85 -34.12 17.84
N GLU A 818 -6.04 -35.33 17.29
CA GLU A 818 -5.61 -36.58 17.95
C GLU A 818 -4.08 -36.80 17.98
N LYS A 819 -3.31 -36.03 17.19
CA LYS A 819 -1.83 -36.08 17.19
C LYS A 819 -1.16 -35.03 18.09
N GLU A 820 -1.91 -34.24 18.85
CA GLU A 820 -1.32 -33.20 19.71
C GLU A 820 -0.62 -33.74 20.97
N LYS A 821 -0.82 -35.01 21.37
CA LYS A 821 -0.35 -35.49 22.68
C LYS A 821 0.98 -36.24 22.74
N ASP A 822 1.49 -36.78 21.63
CA ASP A 822 2.72 -37.61 21.67
C ASP A 822 3.97 -36.96 21.05
N GLU A 823 3.87 -35.78 20.43
CA GLU A 823 5.00 -35.09 19.78
C GLU A 823 5.31 -33.69 20.35
N MET A 824 4.90 -33.41 21.59
CA MET A 824 5.03 -32.06 22.17
C MET A 824 6.44 -31.71 22.68
N ASP A 825 7.44 -32.60 22.62
CA ASP A 825 8.78 -32.32 23.16
C ASP A 825 9.97 -32.60 22.20
N THR A 826 9.74 -33.00 20.94
CA THR A 826 10.88 -33.26 20.02
C THR A 826 10.71 -32.82 18.56
N GLN A 827 9.83 -31.86 18.22
CA GLN A 827 9.83 -31.30 16.87
C GLN A 827 9.17 -29.91 16.77
N MET A 828 9.80 -28.90 17.38
CA MET A 828 9.56 -27.48 17.03
C MET A 828 10.31 -27.09 15.74
N GLN A 829 10.30 -28.00 14.75
CA GLN A 829 10.84 -27.82 13.40
C GLN A 829 9.82 -28.33 12.37
N GLY A 830 8.97 -27.41 11.90
CA GLY A 830 8.66 -27.28 10.48
C GLY A 830 7.46 -28.03 9.93
N TRP A 831 6.27 -27.44 10.05
CA TRP A 831 5.30 -27.47 8.94
C TRP A 831 5.21 -26.06 8.33
N LYS A 832 5.61 -25.96 7.06
CA LYS A 832 5.75 -24.72 6.30
C LYS A 832 4.49 -24.44 5.48
N TRP A 833 4.09 -23.18 5.41
CA TRP A 833 3.20 -22.65 4.37
C TRP A 833 3.68 -23.14 2.98
N GLY A 834 2.78 -23.64 2.12
CA GLY A 834 3.15 -24.28 0.85
C GLY A 834 3.34 -25.81 0.93
N ASP A 835 2.49 -26.49 1.70
CA ASP A 835 2.38 -27.95 1.60
C ASP A 835 1.95 -28.32 0.17
N ARG A 836 2.88 -28.91 -0.58
CA ARG A 836 2.69 -29.28 -1.98
C ARG A 836 1.53 -30.28 -2.14
N ASP A 837 1.24 -31.09 -1.13
CA ASP A 837 0.12 -32.03 -1.17
C ASP A 837 -1.22 -31.32 -0.99
N TRP A 838 -1.30 -30.33 -0.11
CA TRP A 838 -2.50 -29.49 0.02
C TRP A 838 -2.80 -28.74 -1.28
N VAL A 839 -1.80 -28.04 -1.84
CA VAL A 839 -1.94 -27.29 -3.09
C VAL A 839 -2.38 -28.20 -4.23
N ARG A 840 -1.80 -29.41 -4.32
CA ARG A 840 -2.19 -30.41 -5.31
C ARG A 840 -3.66 -30.84 -5.15
N LYS A 841 -4.13 -31.09 -3.92
CA LYS A 841 -5.55 -31.44 -3.68
C LYS A 841 -6.50 -30.31 -4.05
N VAL A 842 -6.13 -29.07 -3.75
CA VAL A 842 -6.92 -27.88 -4.16
C VAL A 842 -6.97 -27.77 -5.68
N GLU A 843 -5.85 -27.99 -6.37
CA GLU A 843 -5.80 -28.03 -7.84
C GLU A 843 -6.67 -29.16 -8.41
N GLU A 844 -6.59 -30.38 -7.86
CA GLU A 844 -7.43 -31.52 -8.26
C GLU A 844 -8.93 -31.20 -8.09
N THR A 845 -9.31 -30.58 -6.96
CA THR A 845 -10.68 -30.18 -6.66
C THR A 845 -11.16 -29.04 -7.57
N TYR A 846 -10.28 -28.10 -7.91
CA TYR A 846 -10.59 -27.04 -8.87
C TYR A 846 -11.02 -27.63 -10.23
N TRP A 847 -10.40 -28.71 -10.68
CA TRP A 847 -10.75 -29.36 -11.94
C TRP A 847 -11.99 -30.26 -11.88
N SER A 848 -12.60 -30.45 -10.71
CA SER A 848 -13.85 -31.21 -10.57
C SER A 848 -15.11 -30.39 -10.88
N ILE A 849 -14.96 -29.13 -11.30
CA ILE A 849 -16.07 -28.29 -11.76
C ILE A 849 -16.70 -28.92 -13.01
N GLY A 850 -18.01 -29.20 -12.96
CA GLY A 850 -18.74 -29.85 -14.05
C GLY A 850 -18.78 -29.02 -15.33
N LYS A 851 -18.97 -29.67 -16.49
CA LYS A 851 -19.13 -28.96 -17.77
C LYS A 851 -20.51 -28.31 -17.85
N GLY A 852 -20.53 -26.98 -18.05
CA GLY A 852 -21.72 -26.22 -18.38
C GLY A 852 -22.22 -26.50 -19.81
N ASN A 853 -23.33 -25.86 -20.19
CA ASN A 853 -23.93 -26.00 -21.52
C ASN A 853 -23.41 -24.86 -22.42
N ASP A 854 -22.52 -25.18 -23.36
CA ASP A 854 -21.65 -24.19 -24.04
C ASP A 854 -22.37 -23.18 -24.96
N ASP A 855 -23.58 -23.47 -25.44
CA ASP A 855 -24.23 -22.68 -26.50
C ASP A 855 -24.86 -21.36 -26.01
N ASP A 856 -25.49 -21.35 -24.83
CA ASP A 856 -26.18 -20.17 -24.28
C ASP A 856 -25.18 -19.12 -23.73
N ASP A 857 -24.01 -19.58 -23.30
CA ASP A 857 -22.95 -18.77 -22.68
C ASP A 857 -22.27 -17.81 -23.69
N GLU A 858 -22.20 -18.22 -24.95
CA GLU A 858 -21.51 -17.47 -26.02
C GLU A 858 -22.32 -16.22 -26.45
N GLU A 859 -23.66 -16.32 -26.52
CA GLU A 859 -24.52 -15.19 -26.88
C GLU A 859 -24.46 -14.08 -25.83
N LEU A 860 -24.54 -14.44 -24.54
CA LEU A 860 -24.45 -13.47 -23.45
C LEU A 860 -23.08 -12.80 -23.42
N SER A 861 -22.01 -13.58 -23.60
CA SER A 861 -20.64 -13.05 -23.66
C SER A 861 -20.50 -11.98 -24.75
N LYS A 862 -21.05 -12.24 -25.94
CA LYS A 862 -21.07 -11.26 -27.03
C LYS A 862 -21.81 -9.98 -26.65
N LYS A 863 -23.00 -10.09 -26.05
CA LYS A 863 -23.79 -8.93 -25.59
C LYS A 863 -23.04 -8.08 -24.57
N VAL A 864 -22.31 -8.71 -23.64
CA VAL A 864 -21.50 -8.00 -22.63
C VAL A 864 -20.31 -7.30 -23.28
N MET A 865 -19.59 -7.96 -24.19
CA MET A 865 -18.45 -7.39 -24.91
C MET A 865 -18.85 -6.21 -25.83
N GLU A 866 -20.06 -6.25 -26.39
CA GLU A 866 -20.60 -5.20 -27.27
C GLU A 866 -21.30 -4.06 -26.51
N ALA A 867 -21.43 -4.15 -25.18
CA ALA A 867 -22.14 -3.15 -24.36
C ALA A 867 -21.35 -1.85 -24.12
N GLY A 868 -20.19 -1.67 -24.75
CA GLY A 868 -19.37 -0.46 -24.63
C GLY A 868 -18.64 -0.32 -23.28
N LEU A 869 -18.46 -1.43 -22.56
CA LEU A 869 -17.77 -1.48 -21.27
C LEU A 869 -16.25 -1.44 -21.45
N SER A 870 -15.54 -0.84 -20.50
CA SER A 870 -14.07 -0.82 -20.51
C SER A 870 -13.48 -1.98 -19.70
N PHE A 871 -12.99 -2.99 -20.42
CA PHE A 871 -12.26 -4.14 -19.85
C PHE A 871 -10.73 -3.97 -19.90
N ARG A 872 -10.24 -2.78 -20.27
CA ARG A 872 -8.82 -2.43 -20.30
C ARG A 872 -8.48 -1.41 -19.22
N THR A 873 -7.22 -1.42 -18.81
CA THR A 873 -6.58 -0.49 -17.87
C THR A 873 -5.16 -0.17 -18.34
N SER A 874 -4.54 0.86 -17.79
CA SER A 874 -3.14 1.20 -18.06
C SER A 874 -2.31 1.04 -16.79
N TYR A 875 -1.21 0.29 -16.87
CA TYR A 875 -0.22 0.24 -15.80
C TYR A 875 0.82 1.32 -16.07
N ARG A 876 1.04 2.19 -15.09
CA ARG A 876 2.05 3.23 -15.16
C ARG A 876 3.17 2.85 -14.21
N ALA A 877 4.39 3.27 -14.53
CA ALA A 877 5.43 3.21 -13.51
C ALA A 877 4.88 3.98 -12.32
N VAL A 878 4.93 3.38 -11.13
CA VAL A 878 5.09 4.21 -9.96
C VAL A 878 6.36 4.97 -10.30
N GLU A 879 6.26 6.26 -10.61
CA GLU A 879 7.45 7.10 -10.62
C GLU A 879 8.06 6.81 -9.26
N SER A 880 9.08 5.95 -9.22
CA SER A 880 9.88 5.65 -8.04
C SER A 880 10.03 6.99 -7.40
N GLU A 881 9.25 7.23 -6.35
CA GLU A 881 9.19 8.55 -5.81
C GLU A 881 10.61 8.72 -5.33
N VAL A 882 11.32 9.57 -6.03
CA VAL A 882 12.57 10.07 -5.52
C VAL A 882 12.08 10.98 -4.42
N ILE A 883 11.76 10.37 -3.29
CA ILE A 883 11.15 11.06 -2.18
C ILE A 883 12.23 12.02 -1.70
N GLY A 884 11.93 13.31 -1.76
CA GLY A 884 12.79 14.41 -1.41
C GLY A 884 12.66 14.80 0.06
N LEU A 885 13.78 15.21 0.63
CA LEU A 885 13.82 16.14 1.76
C LEU A 885 14.32 17.48 1.21
N ALA A 886 13.48 18.50 1.24
CA ALA A 886 13.88 19.87 0.89
C ALA A 886 14.31 20.64 2.15
N VAL A 887 15.35 21.47 2.02
CA VAL A 887 15.91 22.29 3.10
C VAL A 887 16.15 23.72 2.62
N LYS A 888 15.78 24.70 3.44
CA LYS A 888 16.08 26.15 3.32
C LYS A 888 16.69 26.63 4.63
N TRP A 889 17.63 27.59 4.60
CA TRP A 889 18.28 28.12 5.82
C TRP A 889 17.72 29.48 6.23
#